data_AF-A0A417U5L5-F1
#
_entry.id   AF-A0A417U5L5-F1
#
_cell.length_a   1.000
_cell.length_b   1.000
_cell.length_c   1.000
_cell.angle_alpha   90.00
_cell.angle_beta   90.00
_cell.angle_gamma   90.00
#
_symmetry.space_group_name_H-M   'P 1'
#
loop_
_entity.id
_entity.type
_entity.pdbx_description
1 polymer ?
#
loop_
_entity_poly.entity_id
_entity_poly.type
_entity_poly.pdbx_seq_one_letter_code
_entity_poly.pdbx_strand_id
1 'polypeptide(L)'
;MLQETYETAKETRKINILERDEEGHIVDFAEEFYSTEEQRALFTVYGDAGSGKSFLVKNALDKIKHNQKQIREDDPLCVYLDISDCVDQTEVYYRIALQLQSYYAGKRGNGTEQGKADLVVTLYEWIQGIYRPALGKKGEKADTALDIATFITDKIKNVTLGQSENEEIEAAIEKILSGLAGKLTGLKTVIQALNLVKDIGEDAERKKIYSVLKQNLDILNNRAGKQDFFLEKLKAALPKNIKYIIVLDNFQLNRDNEIGRDYTWLTGNNRLMERVNALWVVVSRMPSRELFADLFEGHLNEEICLHGFNEKLAQRYLIENCFRKTIMCTVQDLEPDERALVERMLSVVSQKNEGQTYYLPHLLRMVVLFYWKLQETPGVNVTPDVFKECAHVDEFVGYYFYKDLSDLMVNAFQILSCIDVWDDNWIKIVQQKMDNHLLNARNVLEHTAPIEKVGRDGFKLHEALREALYSNKQNYIKQDVMEYLFECFLTIYGEKKVKNPRWYELKRIYAFMQIVFAYVDMQRDTQKETLNRIKGAMANIYEANKESGTVGEFFIHLYSAYIDKLKSVYEIPFVQMVGNDFSDQNVEPAKGELPKKDTLYYMECCFKLADLYTNNSQSNIARRLERLCIEFWNTQTIAANENGEASDWYYVCRQQKVKAINATAYDCSAEHFYHEAYELAVQGLDEMRCLCRDLFAELYGEDAERFRKLYDPEASTVFVVDGDNTELPYELYAEVCSDCAEIWKFKDSRNEKEKVLWEVLMKDCQNLRGNFPWYMLHDKELREEDQEEEMARLNACVQHGIRTYWLRRCILDSLMRTSLKTQNNVVAEFQKKMLKAYHNVCAYLSESGKPGKAGLLGREVLEETRSLMSQRTPQEGAINFLKSMEEKDGEETLLRILWKREKLDTKKTGVNFFSQSDNVVEQMQYMGDFYLRMEWYSFAFKWFSKVMLFRSVSKGTEDSKTLDTALRFYVAAYARQREECKLFEVTTQYMKEQYVEIGEKKWELLRTEDAHGKYEKYEQMKTLVELGQDNNNISTTLVEMLGVLAEI
;
A
#
# COMPACT_ATOMS: atom_id res chain seq x y z
N MET A 1 -47.23 1.17 -22.56
CA MET A 1 -48.16 1.39 -21.43
C MET A 1 -47.44 1.85 -20.16
N LEU A 2 -46.64 1.04 -19.45
CA LEU A 2 -45.86 1.56 -18.29
C LEU A 2 -44.84 2.67 -18.65
N GLN A 3 -44.34 2.67 -19.88
CA GLN A 3 -43.43 3.71 -20.40
C GLN A 3 -44.14 5.05 -20.65
N GLU A 4 -45.40 5.03 -21.10
CA GLU A 4 -46.20 6.25 -21.29
C GLU A 4 -46.72 6.81 -19.96
N THR A 5 -47.04 5.98 -18.97
CA THR A 5 -47.45 6.50 -17.65
C THR A 5 -46.28 7.07 -16.85
N TYR A 6 -45.05 6.56 -17.05
CA TYR A 6 -43.86 7.00 -16.31
C TYR A 6 -43.14 8.18 -16.98
N GLU A 7 -43.06 8.25 -18.32
CA GLU A 7 -42.43 9.37 -19.03
C GLU A 7 -43.29 10.64 -18.99
N THR A 8 -44.63 10.53 -19.04
CA THR A 8 -45.53 11.70 -18.94
C THR A 8 -45.57 12.30 -17.53
N ALA A 9 -45.22 11.52 -16.48
CA ALA A 9 -45.08 12.00 -15.11
C ALA A 9 -43.70 12.62 -14.79
N LYS A 10 -42.68 12.34 -15.63
CA LYS A 10 -41.28 12.68 -15.37
C LYS A 10 -40.94 14.15 -15.60
N GLU A 11 -41.68 14.86 -16.45
CA GLU A 11 -41.32 16.24 -16.84
C GLU A 11 -42.10 17.37 -16.12
N THR A 12 -43.22 17.10 -15.44
CA THR A 12 -44.09 18.18 -14.92
C THR A 12 -44.29 18.24 -13.41
N ARG A 13 -43.77 17.29 -12.61
CA ARG A 13 -43.87 17.35 -11.14
C ARG A 13 -42.48 17.25 -10.50
N LYS A 14 -41.67 18.31 -10.72
CA LYS A 14 -40.44 18.53 -9.97
C LYS A 14 -40.75 18.40 -8.47
N ILE A 15 -39.77 17.98 -7.67
CA ILE A 15 -39.78 18.36 -6.26
C ILE A 15 -39.62 19.88 -6.26
N ASN A 16 -40.70 20.64 -6.46
CA ASN A 16 -40.73 22.01 -6.03
C ASN A 16 -40.81 21.89 -4.51
N ILE A 17 -39.65 21.70 -3.86
CA ILE A 17 -39.56 22.00 -2.45
C ILE A 17 -39.94 23.47 -2.39
N LEU A 18 -41.03 23.73 -1.67
CA LEU A 18 -41.48 25.07 -1.33
C LEU A 18 -40.26 25.94 -1.03
N GLU A 19 -40.28 27.19 -1.50
CA GLU A 19 -39.26 28.15 -1.10
C GLU A 19 -39.08 28.07 0.42
N ARG A 20 -37.86 27.67 0.78
CA ARG A 20 -37.45 27.54 2.17
C ARG A 20 -36.84 28.87 2.55
N ASP A 21 -37.21 29.37 3.71
CA ASP A 21 -36.56 30.58 4.24
C ASP A 21 -35.04 30.33 4.33
N GLU A 22 -34.63 29.10 4.65
CA GLU A 22 -33.21 28.68 4.70
C GLU A 22 -32.51 28.69 3.33
N GLU A 23 -33.25 28.61 2.22
CA GLU A 23 -32.69 28.77 0.87
C GLU A 23 -32.28 30.23 0.64
N GLY A 24 -33.14 31.16 1.05
CA GLY A 24 -32.88 32.60 1.01
C GLY A 24 -31.61 32.94 1.78
N HIS A 25 -31.38 32.32 2.94
CA HIS A 25 -30.17 32.57 3.74
C HIS A 25 -28.88 32.21 2.98
N ILE A 26 -28.84 31.08 2.26
CA ILE A 26 -27.67 30.70 1.45
C ILE A 26 -27.45 31.71 0.31
N VAL A 27 -28.53 32.16 -0.32
CA VAL A 27 -28.48 33.15 -1.41
C VAL A 27 -27.99 34.50 -0.89
N ASP A 28 -28.58 35.00 0.19
CA ASP A 28 -28.24 36.27 0.84
C ASP A 28 -26.77 36.27 1.30
N PHE A 29 -26.31 35.18 1.91
CA PHE A 29 -24.91 35.03 2.31
C PHE A 29 -23.95 34.98 1.13
N ALA A 30 -24.33 34.32 0.04
CA ALA A 30 -23.54 34.35 -1.19
C ALA A 30 -23.49 35.75 -1.81
N GLU A 31 -24.60 36.50 -1.80
CA GLU A 31 -24.66 37.89 -2.25
C GLU A 31 -23.80 38.82 -1.38
N GLU A 32 -23.84 38.64 -0.05
CA GLU A 32 -22.95 39.30 0.89
C GLU A 32 -21.50 39.01 0.52
N PHE A 33 -21.11 37.74 0.39
CA PHE A 33 -19.77 37.35 -0.03
C PHE A 33 -19.36 37.97 -1.37
N TYR A 34 -20.26 38.08 -2.35
CA TYR A 34 -19.94 38.73 -3.63
C TYR A 34 -19.78 40.26 -3.52
N SER A 35 -20.35 40.88 -2.48
CA SER A 35 -20.34 42.33 -2.22
C SER A 35 -19.17 42.79 -1.34
N THR A 36 -18.59 41.91 -0.52
CA THR A 36 -17.46 42.23 0.36
C THR A 36 -16.10 42.07 -0.33
N GLU A 37 -15.03 42.56 0.30
CA GLU A 37 -13.64 42.29 -0.12
C GLU A 37 -13.14 40.91 0.34
N GLU A 38 -13.95 40.15 1.08
CA GLU A 38 -13.55 38.83 1.58
C GLU A 38 -13.22 37.87 0.44
N GLN A 39 -12.15 37.11 0.61
CA GLN A 39 -11.70 36.14 -0.38
C GLN A 39 -12.11 34.70 -0.04
N ARG A 40 -12.55 34.45 1.20
CA ARG A 40 -12.99 33.14 1.69
C ARG A 40 -14.13 33.31 2.67
N ALA A 41 -15.14 32.47 2.54
CA ALA A 41 -16.26 32.38 3.45
C ALA A 41 -16.71 30.92 3.58
N LEU A 42 -17.38 30.58 4.68
CA LEU A 42 -17.91 29.25 4.94
C LEU A 42 -19.40 29.31 5.23
N PHE A 43 -20.17 28.46 4.56
CA PHE A 43 -21.56 28.21 4.87
C PHE A 43 -21.76 26.71 5.12
N THR A 44 -22.14 26.32 6.33
CA THR A 44 -22.29 24.90 6.70
C THR A 44 -23.76 24.52 6.83
N VAL A 45 -24.20 23.53 6.05
CA VAL A 45 -25.52 22.90 6.18
C VAL A 45 -25.34 21.54 6.83
N TYR A 46 -25.70 21.40 8.10
CA TYR A 46 -25.45 20.17 8.86
C TYR A 46 -26.73 19.49 9.37
N GLY A 47 -26.66 18.21 9.73
CA GLY A 47 -27.77 17.44 10.31
C GLY A 47 -28.33 16.32 9.40
N ASP A 48 -29.42 15.69 9.81
CA ASP A 48 -29.88 14.39 9.27
C ASP A 48 -30.95 14.48 8.15
N ALA A 49 -31.16 15.64 7.53
CA ALA A 49 -32.21 15.84 6.51
C ALA A 49 -32.06 15.03 5.19
N GLY A 50 -31.09 14.12 5.10
CA GLY A 50 -30.82 13.30 3.90
C GLY A 50 -30.66 14.16 2.63
N SER A 51 -31.29 13.73 1.53
CA SER A 51 -31.32 14.44 0.24
C SER A 51 -31.94 15.84 0.28
N GLY A 52 -32.62 16.20 1.38
CA GLY A 52 -33.15 17.55 1.58
C GLY A 52 -32.06 18.62 1.67
N LYS A 53 -30.87 18.28 2.19
CA LYS A 53 -29.73 19.20 2.22
C LYS A 53 -29.17 19.43 0.82
N SER A 54 -28.91 18.34 0.09
CA SER A 54 -28.41 18.39 -1.29
C SER A 54 -29.33 19.19 -2.21
N PHE A 55 -30.64 19.02 -2.06
CA PHE A 55 -31.61 19.76 -2.84
C PHE A 55 -31.62 21.25 -2.46
N LEU A 56 -31.66 21.58 -1.16
CA LEU A 56 -31.60 22.96 -0.67
C LEU A 56 -30.41 23.70 -1.29
N VAL A 57 -29.23 23.10 -1.24
CA VAL A 57 -28.02 23.70 -1.78
C VAL A 57 -28.04 23.78 -3.30
N LYS A 58 -28.52 22.76 -4.02
CA LYS A 58 -28.67 22.81 -5.49
C LYS A 58 -29.59 23.95 -5.94
N ASN A 59 -30.73 24.10 -5.27
CA ASN A 59 -31.69 25.17 -5.57
C ASN A 59 -31.11 26.56 -5.26
N ALA A 60 -30.47 26.72 -4.10
CA ALA A 60 -29.78 27.95 -3.76
C ALA A 60 -28.70 28.30 -4.80
N LEU A 61 -27.89 27.32 -5.23
CA LEU A 61 -26.91 27.51 -6.31
C LEU A 61 -27.56 27.95 -7.63
N ASP A 62 -28.70 27.37 -8.00
CA ASP A 62 -29.41 27.74 -9.23
C ASP A 62 -29.97 29.18 -9.14
N LYS A 63 -30.51 29.58 -7.98
CA LYS A 63 -30.93 30.98 -7.72
C LYS A 63 -29.74 31.94 -7.75
N ILE A 64 -28.64 31.60 -7.09
CA ILE A 64 -27.40 32.40 -7.11
C ILE A 64 -26.90 32.59 -8.55
N LYS A 65 -26.83 31.51 -9.34
CA LYS A 65 -26.46 31.58 -10.77
C LYS A 65 -27.40 32.49 -11.56
N HIS A 66 -28.70 32.42 -11.29
CA HIS A 66 -29.70 33.25 -11.98
C HIS A 66 -29.56 34.73 -11.61
N ASN A 67 -29.47 35.07 -10.31
CA ASN A 67 -29.29 36.43 -9.81
C ASN A 67 -27.99 37.04 -10.34
N GLN A 68 -26.88 36.30 -10.29
CA GLN A 68 -25.58 36.80 -10.75
C GLN A 68 -25.54 37.00 -12.27
N LYS A 69 -26.18 36.15 -13.08
CA LYS A 69 -26.33 36.37 -14.55
C LYS A 69 -27.06 37.66 -14.88
N GLN A 70 -27.95 38.14 -14.02
CA GLN A 70 -28.65 39.40 -14.21
C GLN A 70 -27.79 40.62 -13.82
N ILE A 71 -26.79 40.42 -12.96
CA ILE A 71 -25.97 41.49 -12.35
C ILE A 71 -24.61 41.64 -13.05
N ARG A 72 -24.00 40.55 -13.55
CA ARG A 72 -22.64 40.53 -14.14
C ARG A 72 -22.65 39.84 -15.51
N GLU A 73 -21.81 40.32 -16.45
CA GLU A 73 -21.68 39.74 -17.81
C GLU A 73 -20.98 38.35 -17.81
N ASP A 74 -20.32 37.96 -16.72
CA ASP A 74 -19.64 36.67 -16.57
C ASP A 74 -20.40 35.69 -15.66
N ASP A 75 -20.64 34.47 -16.15
CA ASP A 75 -21.25 33.38 -15.37
C ASP A 75 -20.39 33.02 -14.14
N PRO A 76 -20.95 33.03 -12.91
CA PRO A 76 -20.23 32.61 -11.71
C PRO A 76 -19.92 31.11 -11.78
N LEU A 77 -18.67 30.74 -11.50
CA LEU A 77 -18.27 29.34 -11.44
C LEU A 77 -18.72 28.74 -10.11
N CYS A 78 -19.72 27.86 -10.20
CA CYS A 78 -20.22 27.05 -9.09
C CYS A 78 -19.84 25.59 -9.32
N VAL A 79 -19.07 25.02 -8.40
CA VAL A 79 -18.64 23.62 -8.44
C VAL A 79 -19.45 22.85 -7.40
N TYR A 80 -20.17 21.81 -7.82
CA TYR A 80 -20.89 20.93 -6.92
C TYR A 80 -20.26 19.54 -6.96
N LEU A 81 -19.85 19.03 -5.81
CA LEU A 81 -19.19 17.74 -5.66
C LEU A 81 -19.96 16.88 -4.66
N ASP A 82 -20.32 15.66 -5.08
CA ASP A 82 -20.66 14.58 -4.16
C ASP A 82 -19.37 13.85 -3.80
N ILE A 83 -19.03 13.79 -2.50
CA ILE A 83 -17.80 13.16 -2.03
C ILE A 83 -18.03 11.80 -1.34
N SER A 84 -19.24 11.26 -1.40
CA SER A 84 -19.62 10.01 -0.71
C SER A 84 -18.75 8.79 -1.07
N ASP A 85 -18.24 8.73 -2.30
CA ASP A 85 -17.49 7.63 -2.89
C ASP A 85 -16.03 8.00 -3.23
N CYS A 86 -15.55 9.18 -2.85
CA CYS A 86 -14.17 9.60 -3.10
C CYS A 86 -13.20 8.79 -2.22
N VAL A 87 -12.14 8.23 -2.80
CA VAL A 87 -11.20 7.35 -2.07
C VAL A 87 -10.12 8.15 -1.35
N ASP A 88 -9.62 9.22 -1.96
CA ASP A 88 -8.64 10.12 -1.36
C ASP A 88 -8.85 11.58 -1.82
N GLN A 89 -8.12 12.52 -1.23
CA GLN A 89 -8.21 13.94 -1.57
C GLN A 89 -7.83 14.27 -3.02
N THR A 90 -7.00 13.46 -3.69
CA THR A 90 -6.66 13.67 -5.10
C THR A 90 -7.84 13.38 -6.02
N GLU A 91 -8.77 12.53 -5.59
CA GLU A 91 -10.05 12.32 -6.27
C GLU A 91 -10.96 13.55 -6.19
N VAL A 92 -10.97 14.24 -5.05
CA VAL A 92 -11.72 15.50 -4.90
C VAL A 92 -11.18 16.54 -5.88
N TYR A 93 -9.85 16.66 -5.98
CA TYR A 93 -9.20 17.57 -6.93
C TYR A 93 -9.54 17.21 -8.39
N TYR A 94 -9.52 15.92 -8.71
CA TYR A 94 -9.93 15.39 -10.01
C TYR A 94 -11.39 15.76 -10.36
N ARG A 95 -12.33 15.61 -9.43
CA ARG A 95 -13.74 15.96 -9.67
C ARG A 95 -13.96 17.46 -9.86
N ILE A 96 -13.21 18.31 -9.15
CA ILE A 96 -13.20 19.76 -9.40
C ILE A 96 -12.69 20.03 -10.82
N ALA A 97 -11.59 19.37 -11.23
CA ALA A 97 -11.03 19.53 -12.57
C ALA A 97 -12.00 19.11 -13.68
N LEU A 98 -12.80 18.05 -13.51
CA LEU A 98 -13.87 17.68 -14.45
C LEU A 98 -14.94 18.77 -14.63
N GLN A 99 -15.32 19.44 -13.54
CA GLN A 99 -16.27 20.56 -13.59
C GLN A 99 -15.65 21.77 -14.31
N LEU A 100 -14.35 22.02 -14.09
CA LEU A 100 -13.60 23.06 -14.80
C LEU A 100 -13.50 22.77 -16.31
N GLN A 101 -13.24 21.52 -16.71
CA GLN A 101 -13.25 21.14 -18.14
C GLN A 101 -14.59 21.48 -18.80
N SER A 102 -15.69 21.18 -18.11
CA SER A 102 -17.05 21.46 -18.60
C SER A 102 -17.33 22.96 -18.69
N TYR A 103 -16.85 23.75 -17.71
CA TYR A 103 -16.95 25.21 -17.72
C TYR A 103 -16.19 25.84 -18.89
N TYR A 104 -14.97 25.38 -19.16
CA TYR A 104 -14.15 25.92 -20.24
C TYR A 104 -14.59 25.48 -21.64
N ALA A 105 -15.19 24.29 -21.79
CA ALA A 105 -15.71 23.82 -23.08
C ALA A 105 -16.75 24.78 -23.71
N GLY A 106 -17.44 25.58 -22.90
CA GLY A 106 -18.41 26.59 -23.35
C GLY A 106 -17.85 27.99 -23.64
N LYS A 107 -16.59 28.30 -23.30
CA LYS A 107 -16.01 29.66 -23.41
C LYS A 107 -14.95 29.75 -24.51
N ARG A 108 -15.03 30.77 -25.38
CA ARG A 108 -13.98 31.08 -26.37
C ARG A 108 -12.85 31.87 -25.69
N GLY A 109 -11.63 31.31 -25.64
CA GLY A 109 -10.42 32.05 -25.26
C GLY A 109 -9.61 31.50 -24.06
N ASN A 110 -10.12 30.50 -23.31
CA ASN A 110 -9.48 30.01 -22.07
C ASN A 110 -8.63 28.74 -22.29
N GLY A 111 -7.94 28.65 -23.43
CA GLY A 111 -7.24 27.41 -23.84
C GLY A 111 -6.15 26.95 -22.87
N THR A 112 -5.53 27.88 -22.13
CA THR A 112 -4.45 27.58 -21.19
C THR A 112 -4.98 26.96 -19.90
N GLU A 113 -5.98 27.58 -19.27
CA GLU A 113 -6.61 27.06 -18.04
C GLU A 113 -7.37 25.76 -18.31
N GLN A 114 -8.00 25.63 -19.49
CA GLN A 114 -8.61 24.38 -19.94
C GLN A 114 -7.57 23.26 -20.04
N GLY A 115 -6.42 23.52 -20.67
CA GLY A 115 -5.33 22.53 -20.77
C GLY A 115 -4.79 22.07 -19.41
N LYS A 116 -4.79 22.96 -18.41
CA LYS A 116 -4.39 22.61 -17.03
C LYS A 116 -5.43 21.74 -16.33
N ALA A 117 -6.72 22.00 -16.52
CA ALA A 117 -7.79 21.12 -16.04
C ALA A 117 -7.71 19.74 -16.71
N ASP A 118 -7.47 19.71 -18.03
CA ASP A 118 -7.29 18.48 -18.80
C ASP A 118 -6.11 17.65 -18.30
N LEU A 119 -5.01 18.30 -17.94
CA LEU A 119 -3.83 17.63 -17.38
C LEU A 119 -4.14 16.95 -16.06
N VAL A 120 -4.81 17.63 -15.12
CA VAL A 120 -5.19 17.07 -13.82
C VAL A 120 -6.07 15.83 -14.02
N VAL A 121 -7.07 15.91 -14.90
CA VAL A 121 -7.95 14.80 -15.24
C VAL A 121 -7.18 13.62 -15.81
N THR A 122 -6.35 13.87 -16.82
CA THR A 122 -5.57 12.86 -17.53
C THR A 122 -4.58 12.14 -16.60
N LEU A 123 -3.89 12.89 -15.73
CA LEU A 123 -2.92 12.32 -14.79
C LEU A 123 -3.60 11.49 -13.71
N TYR A 124 -4.73 11.96 -13.16
CA TYR A 124 -5.46 11.19 -12.15
C TYR A 124 -5.94 9.85 -12.72
N GLU A 125 -6.60 9.87 -13.89
CA GLU A 125 -7.09 8.67 -14.55
C GLU A 125 -5.95 7.69 -14.88
N TRP A 126 -4.78 8.19 -15.26
CA TRP A 126 -3.59 7.39 -15.54
C TRP A 126 -3.02 6.73 -14.27
N ILE A 127 -2.83 7.50 -13.20
CA ILE A 127 -2.25 6.99 -11.93
C ILE A 127 -3.16 5.96 -11.28
N GLN A 128 -4.48 6.17 -11.32
CA GLN A 128 -5.47 5.24 -10.77
C GLN A 128 -5.73 4.04 -11.69
N GLY A 129 -5.15 4.00 -12.90
CA GLY A 129 -5.38 2.94 -13.88
C GLY A 129 -6.82 2.92 -14.44
N ILE A 130 -7.54 4.04 -14.33
CA ILE A 130 -8.93 4.21 -14.84
C ILE A 130 -8.91 4.39 -16.36
N TYR A 131 -7.82 4.93 -16.91
CA TYR A 131 -7.71 5.19 -18.34
C TYR A 131 -7.56 3.90 -19.17
N ARG A 132 -8.49 3.69 -20.11
CA ARG A 132 -8.40 2.69 -21.19
C ARG A 132 -8.66 3.34 -22.55
N PRO A 133 -7.63 3.70 -23.31
CA PRO A 133 -7.72 3.75 -24.76
C PRO A 133 -7.34 2.39 -25.31
N ALA A 134 -8.11 1.93 -26.28
CA ALA A 134 -7.90 0.69 -26.99
C ALA A 134 -6.51 0.64 -27.68
N LEU A 135 -5.53 0.05 -26.99
CA LEU A 135 -4.37 -0.60 -27.63
C LEU A 135 -4.37 -2.09 -27.31
N GLY A 136 -5.57 -2.67 -27.41
CA GLY A 136 -5.71 -4.00 -27.98
C GLY A 136 -5.49 -3.94 -29.49
N LYS A 137 -4.29 -3.58 -29.96
CA LYS A 137 -3.82 -4.21 -31.19
C LYS A 137 -3.48 -5.64 -30.79
N LYS A 138 -4.42 -6.54 -31.05
CA LYS A 138 -4.19 -7.99 -31.00
C LYS A 138 -2.88 -8.29 -31.74
N GLY A 139 -1.82 -8.60 -30.99
CA GLY A 139 -0.57 -9.14 -31.55
C GLY A 139 0.72 -8.35 -31.34
N GLU A 140 0.71 -7.14 -30.77
CA GLU A 140 1.97 -6.44 -30.44
C GLU A 140 2.36 -6.69 -28.97
N LYS A 141 3.67 -6.89 -28.73
CA LYS A 141 4.27 -7.20 -27.42
C LYS A 141 3.91 -6.10 -26.40
N ALA A 142 3.82 -6.45 -25.12
CA ALA A 142 3.77 -5.46 -24.05
C ALA A 142 4.93 -4.47 -24.21
N ASP A 143 4.64 -3.16 -24.13
CA ASP A 143 5.66 -2.11 -24.27
C ASP A 143 6.81 -2.39 -23.29
N THR A 144 8.00 -2.61 -23.84
CA THR A 144 9.20 -2.84 -23.03
C THR A 144 9.64 -1.52 -22.40
N ALA A 145 10.40 -1.57 -21.32
CA ALA A 145 10.96 -0.35 -20.71
C ALA A 145 11.79 0.47 -21.72
N LEU A 146 12.35 -0.18 -22.75
CA LEU A 146 13.06 0.47 -23.85
C LEU A 146 12.12 1.23 -24.82
N ASP A 147 10.93 0.69 -25.11
CA ASP A 147 9.94 1.35 -25.97
C ASP A 147 9.42 2.62 -25.30
N ILE A 148 9.20 2.56 -23.99
CA ILE A 148 8.81 3.69 -23.15
C ILE A 148 9.92 4.75 -23.11
N ALA A 149 11.16 4.31 -22.88
CA ALA A 149 12.32 5.21 -22.87
C ALA A 149 12.50 5.91 -24.22
N THR A 150 12.34 5.19 -25.33
CA THR A 150 12.41 5.73 -26.69
C THR A 150 11.31 6.77 -26.92
N PHE A 151 10.10 6.50 -26.45
CA PHE A 151 9.00 7.46 -26.53
C PHE A 151 9.28 8.74 -25.73
N ILE A 152 9.84 8.63 -24.53
CA ILE A 152 10.27 9.78 -23.71
C ILE A 152 11.37 10.56 -24.44
N THR A 153 12.39 9.89 -24.95
CA THR A 153 13.49 10.51 -25.72
C THR A 153 12.95 11.28 -26.93
N ASP A 154 12.04 10.69 -27.72
CA ASP A 154 11.42 11.34 -28.88
C ASP A 154 10.61 12.58 -28.46
N LYS A 155 9.84 12.48 -27.38
CA LYS A 155 9.06 13.61 -26.88
C LYS A 155 9.92 14.77 -26.41
N ILE A 156 11.03 14.51 -25.71
CA ILE A 156 11.97 15.55 -25.28
C ILE A 156 12.68 16.18 -26.49
N LYS A 157 13.12 15.38 -27.47
CA LYS A 157 13.79 15.89 -28.69
C LYS A 157 12.90 16.80 -29.53
N ASN A 158 11.60 16.58 -29.50
CA ASN A 158 10.61 17.32 -30.28
C ASN A 158 10.09 18.59 -29.56
N VAL A 159 10.59 18.92 -28.37
CA VAL A 159 10.29 20.21 -27.71
C VAL A 159 11.09 21.32 -28.38
N THR A 160 10.42 22.42 -28.73
CA THR A 160 11.02 23.65 -29.26
C THR A 160 10.77 24.76 -28.24
N LEU A 161 11.84 25.29 -27.62
CA LEU A 161 11.78 26.37 -26.64
C LEU A 161 12.12 27.72 -27.31
N GLY A 162 11.48 28.79 -26.83
CA GLY A 162 11.77 30.20 -27.10
C GLY A 162 12.47 30.88 -25.91
N GLN A 163 12.55 32.22 -25.91
CA GLN A 163 13.41 33.01 -24.99
C GLN A 163 12.90 33.12 -23.53
N SER A 164 11.91 32.32 -23.10
CA SER A 164 11.34 32.37 -21.74
C SER A 164 11.57 31.04 -20.98
N GLU A 165 12.75 30.90 -20.35
CA GLU A 165 13.33 29.62 -19.93
C GLU A 165 12.60 28.78 -18.85
N ASN A 166 11.64 29.31 -18.07
CA ASN A 166 11.03 28.52 -16.97
C ASN A 166 9.56 28.14 -17.22
N GLU A 167 8.70 29.07 -17.66
CA GLU A 167 7.29 28.75 -17.98
C GLU A 167 7.18 27.81 -19.19
N GLU A 168 8.09 27.92 -20.16
CA GLU A 168 8.10 27.06 -21.34
C GLU A 168 8.56 25.64 -21.03
N ILE A 169 9.44 25.45 -20.05
CA ILE A 169 9.86 24.13 -19.57
C ILE A 169 8.73 23.45 -18.84
N GLU A 170 8.01 24.15 -17.97
CA GLU A 170 6.85 23.59 -17.29
C GLU A 170 5.78 23.14 -18.29
N ALA A 171 5.44 23.98 -19.28
CA ALA A 171 4.51 23.63 -20.34
C ALA A 171 4.98 22.42 -21.18
N ALA A 172 6.29 22.32 -21.45
CA ALA A 172 6.86 21.17 -22.13
C ALA A 172 6.68 19.87 -21.32
N ILE A 173 6.89 19.93 -20.01
CA ILE A 173 6.75 18.79 -19.10
C ILE A 173 5.30 18.35 -18.99
N GLU A 174 4.37 19.29 -18.84
CA GLU A 174 2.93 19.00 -18.84
C GLU A 174 2.50 18.27 -20.12
N LYS A 175 3.02 18.70 -21.27
CA LYS A 175 2.77 18.04 -22.57
C LYS A 175 3.36 16.63 -22.66
N ILE A 176 4.56 16.43 -22.09
CA ILE A 176 5.20 15.10 -22.02
C ILE A 176 4.40 14.18 -21.09
N LEU A 177 4.06 14.64 -19.89
CA LEU A 177 3.27 13.91 -18.90
C LEU A 177 1.91 13.50 -19.44
N SER A 178 1.19 14.42 -20.08
CA SER A 178 -0.07 14.12 -20.79
C SER A 178 0.12 13.08 -21.91
N GLY A 179 1.21 13.19 -22.68
CA GLY A 179 1.56 12.23 -23.72
C GLY A 179 1.88 10.82 -23.19
N LEU A 180 2.51 10.72 -22.01
CA LEU A 180 2.80 9.46 -21.33
C LEU A 180 1.52 8.82 -20.79
N ALA A 181 0.71 9.61 -20.10
CA ALA A 181 -0.59 9.21 -19.61
C ALA A 181 -1.53 8.73 -20.73
N GLY A 182 -1.42 9.35 -21.91
CA GLY A 182 -2.19 8.96 -23.10
C GLY A 182 -1.79 7.62 -23.74
N LYS A 183 -0.58 7.10 -23.46
CA LYS A 183 -0.03 5.91 -24.14
C LYS A 183 0.28 4.71 -23.24
N LEU A 184 0.54 4.92 -21.94
CA LEU A 184 1.17 3.91 -21.09
C LEU A 184 0.28 3.52 -19.91
N THR A 185 0.39 2.28 -19.44
CA THR A 185 -0.55 1.69 -18.47
C THR A 185 -0.18 1.86 -17.00
N GLY A 186 1.07 2.24 -16.66
CA GLY A 186 1.47 2.38 -15.25
C GLY A 186 2.65 3.32 -15.00
N LEU A 187 2.47 4.24 -14.04
CA LEU A 187 3.46 5.23 -13.62
C LEU A 187 4.80 4.60 -13.20
N LYS A 188 4.77 3.49 -12.42
CA LYS A 188 5.98 2.80 -11.94
C LYS A 188 6.85 2.28 -13.08
N THR A 189 6.24 1.79 -14.15
CA THR A 189 6.96 1.32 -15.35
C THR A 189 7.59 2.48 -16.12
N VAL A 190 6.94 3.64 -16.14
CA VAL A 190 7.50 4.87 -16.73
C VAL A 190 8.70 5.37 -15.93
N ILE A 191 8.61 5.38 -14.61
CA ILE A 191 9.72 5.77 -13.73
C ILE A 191 10.91 4.82 -13.92
N GLN A 192 10.67 3.51 -14.00
CA GLN A 192 11.72 2.53 -14.28
C GLN A 192 12.34 2.73 -15.67
N ALA A 193 11.54 3.09 -16.66
CA ALA A 193 12.00 3.34 -18.02
C ALA A 193 12.79 4.66 -18.17
N LEU A 194 12.63 5.64 -17.26
CA LEU A 194 13.42 6.88 -17.28
C LEU A 194 14.93 6.62 -17.23
N ASN A 195 15.36 5.58 -16.50
CA ASN A 195 16.77 5.20 -16.39
C ASN A 195 17.35 4.63 -17.70
N LEU A 196 16.48 4.28 -18.67
CA LEU A 196 16.86 3.76 -19.98
C LEU A 196 16.80 4.83 -21.08
N VAL A 197 16.38 6.06 -20.75
CA VAL A 197 16.34 7.20 -21.69
C VAL A 197 17.79 7.58 -22.01
N LYS A 198 18.23 7.22 -23.22
CA LYS A 198 19.55 7.56 -23.77
C LYS A 198 19.41 8.60 -24.88
N ASP A 199 20.52 9.26 -25.22
CA ASP A 199 20.66 10.12 -26.40
C ASP A 199 19.77 11.37 -26.43
N ILE A 200 19.54 12.04 -25.31
CA ILE A 200 18.76 13.30 -25.26
C ILE A 200 19.51 14.47 -25.98
N GLY A 201 20.81 14.30 -26.24
CA GLY A 201 21.73 15.29 -26.84
C GLY A 201 22.48 16.09 -25.76
N GLU A 202 23.57 16.77 -26.15
CA GLU A 202 24.34 17.67 -25.24
C GLU A 202 23.65 19.02 -24.97
N ASP A 203 22.46 19.21 -25.54
CA ASP A 203 21.63 20.39 -25.35
C ASP A 203 21.23 20.55 -23.87
N ALA A 204 21.73 21.61 -23.24
CA ALA A 204 21.53 21.91 -21.83
C ALA A 204 20.04 22.07 -21.46
N GLU A 205 19.21 22.56 -22.39
CA GLU A 205 17.78 22.75 -22.15
C GLU A 205 17.04 21.42 -22.12
N ARG A 206 17.41 20.47 -23.00
CA ARG A 206 16.80 19.14 -23.02
C ARG A 206 17.18 18.32 -21.79
N LYS A 207 18.39 18.49 -21.28
CA LYS A 207 18.82 17.93 -19.99
C LYS A 207 18.01 18.51 -18.82
N LYS A 208 17.74 19.82 -18.84
CA LYS A 208 16.87 20.50 -17.86
C LYS A 208 15.43 19.96 -17.92
N ILE A 209 14.84 19.80 -19.11
CA ILE A 209 13.51 19.19 -19.27
C ILE A 209 13.48 17.77 -18.71
N TYR A 210 14.49 16.95 -19.01
CA TYR A 210 14.58 15.58 -18.49
C TYR A 210 14.64 15.54 -16.96
N SER A 211 15.49 16.37 -16.35
CA SER A 211 15.62 16.46 -14.89
C SER A 211 14.31 16.85 -14.22
N VAL A 212 13.64 17.91 -14.72
CA VAL A 212 12.38 18.38 -14.13
C VAL A 212 11.23 17.39 -14.42
N LEU A 213 11.22 16.71 -15.56
CA LEU A 213 10.25 15.64 -15.85
C LEU A 213 10.41 14.47 -14.86
N LYS A 214 11.65 14.04 -14.62
CA LYS A 214 11.97 12.99 -13.64
C LYS A 214 11.50 13.39 -12.25
N GLN A 215 11.84 14.60 -11.81
CA GLN A 215 11.40 15.14 -10.53
C GLN A 215 9.86 15.13 -10.39
N ASN A 216 9.12 15.54 -11.43
CA ASN A 216 7.65 15.50 -11.40
C ASN A 216 7.09 14.07 -11.34
N LEU A 217 7.68 13.12 -12.08
CA LEU A 217 7.27 11.72 -12.03
C LEU A 217 7.55 11.09 -10.66
N ASP A 218 8.65 11.45 -10.01
CA ASP A 218 8.98 11.02 -8.65
C ASP A 218 8.03 11.64 -7.61
N ILE A 219 7.68 12.92 -7.76
CA ILE A 219 6.66 13.60 -6.95
C ILE A 219 5.31 12.88 -7.08
N LEU A 220 4.89 12.52 -8.30
CA LEU A 220 3.65 11.79 -8.56
C LEU A 220 3.64 10.37 -7.97
N ASN A 221 4.81 9.78 -7.70
CA ASN A 221 4.96 8.48 -7.07
C ASN A 221 4.92 8.54 -5.53
N ASN A 222 5.15 9.72 -4.95
CA ASN A 222 5.07 9.95 -3.50
C ASN A 222 3.64 10.37 -3.10
N ARG A 223 3.08 9.83 -2.00
CA ARG A 223 1.73 10.17 -1.54
C ARG A 223 1.53 11.67 -1.28
N ALA A 224 2.36 12.28 -0.44
CA ALA A 224 2.26 13.70 -0.08
C ALA A 224 2.64 14.61 -1.25
N GLY A 225 3.71 14.27 -1.98
CA GLY A 225 4.14 15.01 -3.16
C GLY A 225 3.07 15.05 -4.25
N LYS A 226 2.43 13.91 -4.53
CA LYS A 226 1.31 13.80 -5.47
C LYS A 226 0.16 14.70 -5.06
N GLN A 227 -0.22 14.69 -3.79
CA GLN A 227 -1.32 15.53 -3.29
C GLN A 227 -1.05 17.02 -3.53
N ASP A 228 0.14 17.49 -3.17
CA ASP A 228 0.52 18.90 -3.36
C ASP A 228 0.62 19.25 -4.84
N PHE A 229 1.20 18.37 -5.66
CA PHE A 229 1.28 18.56 -7.10
C PHE A 229 -0.10 18.71 -7.74
N PHE A 230 -1.04 17.81 -7.42
CA PHE A 230 -2.40 17.90 -7.94
C PHE A 230 -3.11 19.19 -7.48
N LEU A 231 -2.89 19.61 -6.23
CA LEU A 231 -3.45 20.85 -5.70
C LEU A 231 -2.87 22.09 -6.39
N GLU A 232 -1.56 22.14 -6.66
CA GLU A 232 -0.93 23.22 -7.44
C GLU A 232 -1.52 23.31 -8.85
N LYS A 233 -1.62 22.17 -9.55
CA LYS A 233 -2.14 22.13 -10.91
C LYS A 233 -3.62 22.48 -10.97
N LEU A 234 -4.40 22.04 -9.99
CA LEU A 234 -5.80 22.45 -9.84
C LEU A 234 -5.92 23.96 -9.62
N LYS A 235 -5.13 24.53 -8.70
CA LYS A 235 -5.12 25.97 -8.44
C LYS A 235 -4.77 26.77 -9.70
N ALA A 236 -3.81 26.28 -10.48
CA ALA A 236 -3.41 26.90 -11.73
C ALA A 236 -4.48 26.77 -12.85
N ALA A 237 -5.40 25.81 -12.73
CA ALA A 237 -6.53 25.60 -13.64
C ALA A 237 -7.77 26.42 -13.26
N LEU A 238 -7.85 26.93 -12.02
CA LEU A 238 -8.93 27.83 -11.62
C LEU A 238 -8.85 29.14 -12.41
N PRO A 239 -10.00 29.72 -12.81
CA PRO A 239 -9.98 31.03 -13.44
C PRO A 239 -9.32 32.09 -12.54
N LYS A 240 -8.99 33.25 -13.09
CA LYS A 240 -8.47 34.39 -12.31
C LYS A 240 -9.53 35.48 -12.19
N ASN A 241 -9.51 36.23 -11.09
CA ASN A 241 -10.37 37.41 -10.83
C ASN A 241 -11.87 37.12 -10.74
N ILE A 242 -12.26 35.89 -10.41
CA ILE A 242 -13.64 35.52 -10.15
C ILE A 242 -13.76 34.93 -8.75
N LYS A 243 -14.90 35.19 -8.09
CA LYS A 243 -15.26 34.54 -6.82
C LYS A 243 -16.01 33.26 -7.12
N TYR A 244 -15.61 32.17 -6.48
CA TYR A 244 -16.15 30.82 -6.72
C TYR A 244 -17.06 30.38 -5.58
N ILE A 245 -18.01 29.50 -5.91
CA ILE A 245 -18.75 28.73 -4.92
C ILE A 245 -18.37 27.26 -5.11
N ILE A 246 -17.83 26.64 -4.07
CA ILE A 246 -17.48 25.21 -4.08
C ILE A 246 -18.33 24.51 -3.03
N VAL A 247 -19.14 23.57 -3.49
CA VAL A 247 -20.04 22.78 -2.66
C VAL A 247 -19.47 21.38 -2.47
N LEU A 248 -19.27 21.02 -1.20
CA LEU A 248 -18.87 19.68 -0.77
C LEU A 248 -20.10 19.01 -0.15
N ASP A 249 -20.76 18.15 -0.93
CA ASP A 249 -21.95 17.42 -0.49
C ASP A 249 -21.62 16.03 0.06
N ASN A 250 -22.44 15.56 0.99
CA ASN A 250 -22.26 14.29 1.71
C ASN A 250 -20.95 14.19 2.52
N PHE A 251 -20.52 15.31 3.10
CA PHE A 251 -19.38 15.34 4.01
C PHE A 251 -19.66 14.46 5.26
N GLN A 252 -18.71 13.57 5.60
CA GLN A 252 -18.79 12.60 6.71
C GLN A 252 -19.93 11.56 6.62
N LEU A 253 -20.43 11.25 5.42
CA LEU A 253 -21.51 10.26 5.27
C LEU A 253 -21.04 8.83 5.60
N ASN A 254 -19.81 8.50 5.20
CA ASN A 254 -19.21 7.18 5.38
C ASN A 254 -18.11 7.29 6.43
N ARG A 255 -18.45 7.00 7.68
CA ARG A 255 -17.51 7.09 8.81
C ARG A 255 -16.30 6.20 8.63
N ASP A 256 -16.28 5.27 7.67
CA ASP A 256 -15.15 4.36 7.40
C ASP A 256 -14.22 4.83 6.27
N ASN A 257 -14.54 5.94 5.60
CA ASN A 257 -13.74 6.52 4.53
C ASN A 257 -12.74 7.56 5.08
N GLU A 258 -11.48 7.53 4.60
CA GLU A 258 -10.40 8.42 5.05
C GLU A 258 -10.78 9.91 4.91
N ILE A 259 -11.43 10.30 3.82
CA ILE A 259 -11.79 11.70 3.53
C ILE A 259 -12.75 12.32 4.57
N GLY A 260 -13.65 11.49 5.13
CA GLY A 260 -14.63 11.94 6.12
C GLY A 260 -14.12 11.87 7.56
N ARG A 261 -13.22 10.92 7.87
CA ARG A 261 -12.58 10.80 9.19
C ARG A 261 -11.51 11.86 9.40
N ASP A 262 -10.61 11.98 8.43
CA ASP A 262 -9.51 12.92 8.43
C ASP A 262 -9.86 14.05 7.49
N TYR A 263 -10.30 15.19 8.02
CA TYR A 263 -10.59 16.40 7.23
C TYR A 263 -9.39 17.35 7.16
N THR A 264 -8.21 16.96 7.67
CA THR A 264 -7.00 17.80 7.63
C THR A 264 -6.48 18.03 6.21
N TRP A 265 -6.84 17.17 5.25
CA TRP A 265 -6.57 17.41 3.82
C TRP A 265 -7.29 18.64 3.27
N LEU A 266 -8.37 19.05 3.93
CA LEU A 266 -9.17 20.21 3.57
C LEU A 266 -8.68 21.45 4.32
N THR A 267 -8.37 21.29 5.61
CA THR A 267 -8.16 22.38 6.59
C THR A 267 -6.74 22.57 7.11
N GLY A 268 -5.81 21.65 6.86
CA GLY A 268 -4.44 21.75 7.35
C GLY A 268 -3.63 22.87 6.70
N ASN A 269 -2.46 23.16 7.26
CA ASN A 269 -1.55 24.17 6.71
C ASN A 269 -1.25 23.92 5.23
N ASN A 270 -1.49 24.93 4.40
CA ASN A 270 -1.31 24.93 2.95
C ASN A 270 -2.16 23.87 2.23
N ARG A 271 -3.40 23.64 2.68
CA ARG A 271 -4.36 22.70 2.07
C ARG A 271 -5.49 23.37 1.29
N LEU A 272 -6.44 22.60 0.77
CA LEU A 272 -7.40 23.06 -0.25
C LEU A 272 -8.15 24.35 0.15
N MET A 273 -8.75 24.42 1.34
CA MET A 273 -9.47 25.62 1.80
C MET A 273 -8.52 26.81 2.06
N GLU A 274 -7.28 26.54 2.44
CA GLU A 274 -6.25 27.57 2.62
C GLU A 274 -5.64 28.07 1.30
N ARG A 275 -5.79 27.34 0.21
CA ARG A 275 -5.12 27.64 -1.07
C ARG A 275 -6.08 28.08 -2.17
N VAL A 276 -7.37 27.80 -2.00
CA VAL A 276 -8.44 28.16 -2.93
C VAL A 276 -9.41 29.13 -2.26
N ASN A 277 -9.42 30.35 -2.79
CA ASN A 277 -10.30 31.43 -2.35
C ASN A 277 -11.71 31.23 -2.91
N ALA A 278 -12.64 30.75 -2.10
CA ALA A 278 -14.01 30.46 -2.48
C ALA A 278 -14.98 30.68 -1.31
N LEU A 279 -16.26 30.81 -1.64
CA LEU A 279 -17.34 30.49 -0.72
C LEU A 279 -17.45 28.96 -0.68
N TRP A 280 -17.14 28.39 0.48
CA TRP A 280 -17.26 26.97 0.75
C TRP A 280 -18.65 26.68 1.29
N VAL A 281 -19.43 25.86 0.58
CA VAL A 281 -20.70 25.35 1.09
C VAL A 281 -20.51 23.88 1.46
N VAL A 282 -20.45 23.58 2.75
CA VAL A 282 -20.21 22.22 3.24
C VAL A 282 -21.52 21.62 3.72
N VAL A 283 -21.94 20.52 3.11
CA VAL A 283 -23.10 19.76 3.54
C VAL A 283 -22.61 18.56 4.36
N SER A 284 -22.79 18.64 5.68
CA SER A 284 -22.18 17.72 6.65
C SER A 284 -23.20 17.03 7.55
N ARG A 285 -22.74 16.06 8.34
CA ARG A 285 -23.47 15.55 9.50
C ARG A 285 -23.17 16.34 10.79
N MET A 286 -22.00 16.96 10.87
CA MET A 286 -21.53 17.69 12.07
C MET A 286 -21.48 19.21 11.81
N PRO A 287 -21.63 20.04 12.85
CA PRO A 287 -21.60 21.50 12.73
C PRO A 287 -20.20 22.03 12.38
N SER A 288 -20.13 23.29 11.93
CA SER A 288 -18.88 23.90 11.47
C SER A 288 -17.85 24.02 12.59
N ARG A 289 -18.29 24.28 13.82
CA ARG A 289 -17.41 24.43 14.99
C ARG A 289 -16.65 23.17 15.37
N GLU A 290 -17.16 22.00 15.00
CA GLU A 290 -16.46 20.73 15.26
C GLU A 290 -15.48 20.37 14.15
N LEU A 291 -15.63 20.96 12.96
CA LEU A 291 -14.87 20.61 11.76
C LEU A 291 -13.85 21.69 11.35
N PHE A 292 -14.14 22.96 11.63
CA PHE A 292 -13.48 24.11 11.01
C PHE A 292 -13.15 25.24 12.01
N ALA A 293 -13.17 24.96 13.32
CA ALA A 293 -13.05 25.97 14.38
C ALA A 293 -11.92 26.99 14.18
N ASP A 294 -10.73 26.50 13.78
CA ASP A 294 -9.52 27.31 13.72
C ASP A 294 -9.31 28.00 12.36
N LEU A 295 -10.03 27.59 11.31
CA LEU A 295 -9.73 28.00 9.93
C LEU A 295 -10.48 29.28 9.51
N PHE A 296 -11.66 29.51 10.09
CA PHE A 296 -12.54 30.64 9.74
C PHE A 296 -12.72 31.62 10.91
N GLU A 297 -11.82 31.59 11.90
CA GLU A 297 -11.83 32.56 13.00
C GLU A 297 -11.59 33.98 12.46
N GLY A 298 -12.61 34.85 12.53
CA GLY A 298 -12.55 36.21 11.98
C GLY A 298 -12.92 36.36 10.49
N HIS A 299 -13.42 35.31 9.84
CA HIS A 299 -13.97 35.33 8.47
C HIS A 299 -15.50 35.21 8.46
N LEU A 300 -16.18 35.50 7.34
CA LEU A 300 -17.61 35.21 7.18
C LEU A 300 -17.86 33.70 7.32
N ASN A 301 -18.54 33.32 8.40
CA ASN A 301 -18.92 31.94 8.71
C ASN A 301 -20.37 31.89 9.22
N GLU A 302 -21.21 31.13 8.54
CA GLU A 302 -22.60 30.89 8.93
C GLU A 302 -22.93 29.39 8.89
N GLU A 303 -23.82 28.94 9.77
CA GLU A 303 -24.25 27.55 9.81
C GLU A 303 -25.77 27.41 10.00
N ILE A 304 -26.36 26.43 9.31
CA ILE A 304 -27.77 26.06 9.46
C ILE A 304 -27.89 24.58 9.78
N CYS A 305 -28.76 24.29 10.76
CA CYS A 305 -29.09 22.93 11.16
C CYS A 305 -30.34 22.44 10.42
N LEU A 306 -30.23 21.30 9.72
CA LEU A 306 -31.27 20.74 8.87
C LEU A 306 -31.51 19.25 9.21
N HIS A 307 -32.59 18.97 9.94
CA HIS A 307 -33.04 17.59 10.20
C HIS A 307 -34.19 17.14 9.28
N GLY A 308 -34.93 18.06 8.64
CA GLY A 308 -35.99 17.76 7.69
C GLY A 308 -36.96 18.95 7.50
N PHE A 309 -38.14 18.71 6.93
CA PHE A 309 -39.24 19.67 6.98
C PHE A 309 -39.94 19.60 8.34
N ASN A 310 -40.35 20.76 8.85
CA ASN A 310 -41.31 20.84 9.94
C ASN A 310 -42.71 20.43 9.44
N GLU A 311 -43.63 20.20 10.37
CA GLU A 311 -44.99 19.75 10.03
C GLU A 311 -45.72 20.70 9.09
N LYS A 312 -45.58 22.02 9.29
CA LYS A 312 -46.23 23.04 8.46
C LYS A 312 -45.77 22.98 7.00
N LEU A 313 -44.46 22.85 6.77
CA LEU A 313 -43.88 22.70 5.43
C LEU A 313 -44.26 21.37 4.79
N ALA A 314 -44.28 20.29 5.57
CA ALA A 314 -44.68 18.97 5.08
C ALA A 314 -46.17 18.93 4.68
N GLN A 315 -47.05 19.52 5.49
CA GLN A 315 -48.47 19.72 5.18
C GLN A 315 -48.65 20.52 3.90
N ARG A 316 -47.97 21.68 3.78
CA ARG A 316 -48.05 22.53 2.59
C ARG A 316 -47.56 21.79 1.34
N TYR A 317 -46.47 21.03 1.45
CA TYR A 317 -45.94 20.23 0.34
C TYR A 317 -46.97 19.19 -0.15
N LEU A 318 -47.62 18.48 0.77
CA LEU A 318 -48.68 17.52 0.42
C LEU A 318 -49.91 18.22 -0.17
N ILE A 319 -50.30 19.38 0.37
CA ILE A 319 -51.44 20.15 -0.16
C ILE A 319 -51.20 20.55 -1.61
N GLU A 320 -50.10 21.24 -1.90
CA GLU A 320 -49.80 21.75 -3.23
C GLU A 320 -49.60 20.65 -4.26
N ASN A 321 -49.08 19.49 -3.83
CA ASN A 321 -48.78 18.41 -4.75
C ASN A 321 -49.90 17.39 -4.91
N CYS A 322 -50.76 17.16 -3.91
CA CYS A 322 -51.84 16.15 -3.98
C CYS A 322 -53.20 16.78 -4.31
N PHE A 323 -53.47 18.00 -3.85
CA PHE A 323 -54.77 18.62 -3.96
C PHE A 323 -54.63 19.82 -4.90
N ARG A 324 -55.39 19.87 -6.00
CA ARG A 324 -55.32 20.96 -7.02
C ARG A 324 -55.89 22.29 -6.47
N LYS A 325 -55.34 22.79 -5.35
CA LYS A 325 -55.79 23.98 -4.62
C LYS A 325 -54.74 25.10 -4.74
N THR A 326 -55.17 26.34 -4.57
CA THR A 326 -54.32 27.55 -4.67
C THR A 326 -53.18 27.56 -3.63
N ILE A 327 -52.07 28.25 -3.95
CA ILE A 327 -50.80 28.36 -3.18
C ILE A 327 -50.98 28.82 -1.71
N MET A 328 -52.14 29.39 -1.35
CA MET A 328 -52.45 29.89 0.00
C MET A 328 -53.32 28.95 0.86
N CYS A 329 -53.61 27.72 0.39
CA CYS A 329 -54.46 26.76 1.10
C CYS A 329 -53.73 26.13 2.31
N THR A 330 -54.39 26.06 3.47
CA THR A 330 -53.90 25.38 4.68
C THR A 330 -54.68 24.08 4.96
N VAL A 331 -54.20 23.25 5.89
CA VAL A 331 -54.89 22.00 6.30
C VAL A 331 -56.29 22.26 6.87
N GLN A 332 -56.53 23.46 7.40
CA GLN A 332 -57.82 23.87 7.93
C GLN A 332 -58.84 24.14 6.82
N ASP A 333 -58.38 24.46 5.60
CA ASP A 333 -59.20 24.73 4.41
C ASP A 333 -59.49 23.44 3.59
N LEU A 334 -58.97 22.29 4.04
CA LEU A 334 -59.26 20.99 3.45
C LEU A 334 -60.59 20.42 3.96
N GLU A 335 -61.27 19.67 3.09
CA GLU A 335 -62.43 18.87 3.49
C GLU A 335 -62.04 17.86 4.59
N PRO A 336 -62.97 17.43 5.47
CA PRO A 336 -62.65 16.52 6.58
C PRO A 336 -61.89 15.25 6.14
N ASP A 337 -62.26 14.67 5.00
CA ASP A 337 -61.63 13.47 4.46
C ASP A 337 -60.22 13.75 3.88
N GLU A 338 -60.03 14.91 3.26
CA GLU A 338 -58.73 15.36 2.75
C GLU A 338 -57.75 15.66 3.90
N ARG A 339 -58.25 16.27 4.99
CA ARG A 339 -57.50 16.52 6.21
C ARG A 339 -57.03 15.22 6.85
N ALA A 340 -57.94 14.27 7.05
CA ALA A 340 -57.62 12.96 7.61
C ALA A 340 -56.59 12.22 6.75
N LEU A 341 -56.63 12.40 5.42
CA LEU A 341 -55.68 11.82 4.49
C LEU A 341 -54.28 12.44 4.65
N VAL A 342 -54.16 13.76 4.74
CA VAL A 342 -52.88 14.46 4.96
C VAL A 342 -52.26 14.08 6.31
N GLU A 343 -53.05 14.05 7.38
CA GLU A 343 -52.58 13.62 8.71
C GLU A 343 -52.03 12.19 8.67
N ARG A 344 -52.73 11.29 7.96
CA ARG A 344 -52.28 9.91 7.82
C ARG A 344 -51.01 9.78 6.98
N MET A 345 -50.95 10.49 5.86
CA MET A 345 -49.76 10.58 5.00
C MET A 345 -48.52 11.03 5.77
N LEU A 346 -48.65 12.03 6.64
CA LEU A 346 -47.56 12.49 7.49
C LEU A 346 -47.18 11.45 8.55
N SER A 347 -48.16 10.79 9.16
CA SER A 347 -47.88 9.79 10.21
C SER A 347 -46.94 8.67 9.75
N VAL A 348 -47.08 8.20 8.50
CA VAL A 348 -46.30 7.07 7.96
C VAL A 348 -44.90 7.46 7.48
N VAL A 349 -44.61 8.77 7.38
CA VAL A 349 -43.28 9.30 6.98
C VAL A 349 -42.62 10.17 8.04
N SER A 350 -43.19 10.21 9.24
CA SER A 350 -42.66 10.99 10.37
C SER A 350 -41.37 10.37 10.92
N GLN A 351 -40.44 11.24 11.34
CA GLN A 351 -39.23 10.85 12.06
C GLN A 351 -39.09 11.65 13.36
N LYS A 352 -38.43 11.05 14.36
CA LYS A 352 -38.22 11.66 15.68
C LYS A 352 -36.73 11.82 15.96
N ASN A 353 -36.32 13.04 16.30
CA ASN A 353 -34.96 13.35 16.74
C ASN A 353 -35.05 14.43 17.83
N GLU A 354 -34.32 14.24 18.94
CA GLU A 354 -34.32 15.14 20.11
C GLU A 354 -35.72 15.55 20.62
N GLY A 355 -36.71 14.67 20.48
CA GLY A 355 -38.09 14.94 20.90
C GLY A 355 -38.93 15.78 19.92
N GLN A 356 -38.36 16.23 18.80
CA GLN A 356 -39.07 16.92 17.72
C GLN A 356 -39.43 15.96 16.58
N THR A 357 -40.57 16.23 15.92
CA THR A 357 -41.03 15.47 14.75
C THR A 357 -40.66 16.23 13.47
N TYR A 358 -40.01 15.55 12.53
CA TYR A 358 -39.64 16.11 11.24
C TYR A 358 -39.97 15.13 10.11
N TYR A 359 -39.95 15.63 8.89
CA TYR A 359 -40.36 14.89 7.70
C TYR A 359 -39.29 15.02 6.62
N LEU A 360 -38.76 13.88 6.16
CA LEU A 360 -37.71 13.90 5.14
C LEU A 360 -38.32 14.15 3.75
N PRO A 361 -37.77 15.08 2.93
CA PRO A 361 -38.37 15.47 1.65
C PRO A 361 -38.55 14.31 0.66
N HIS A 362 -37.63 13.35 0.65
CA HIS A 362 -37.74 12.19 -0.23
C HIS A 362 -38.89 11.25 0.16
N LEU A 363 -39.15 11.09 1.47
CA LEU A 363 -40.28 10.28 1.95
C LEU A 363 -41.61 10.96 1.61
N LEU A 364 -41.70 12.27 1.77
CA LEU A 364 -42.89 13.04 1.36
C LEU A 364 -43.16 12.93 -0.14
N ARG A 365 -42.11 12.98 -0.97
CA ARG A 365 -42.24 12.76 -2.42
C ARG A 365 -42.81 11.37 -2.73
N MET A 366 -42.33 10.34 -2.07
CA MET A 366 -42.86 8.98 -2.27
C MET A 366 -44.35 8.91 -1.94
N VAL A 367 -44.80 9.58 -0.88
CA VAL A 367 -46.22 9.68 -0.53
C VAL A 367 -47.05 10.40 -1.61
N VAL A 368 -46.54 11.49 -2.17
CA VAL A 368 -47.21 12.21 -3.28
C VAL A 368 -47.34 11.32 -4.51
N LEU A 369 -46.25 10.65 -4.90
CA LEU A 369 -46.27 9.73 -6.05
C LEU A 369 -47.25 8.58 -5.81
N PHE A 370 -47.31 8.08 -4.58
CA PHE A 370 -48.24 7.04 -4.19
C PHE A 370 -49.69 7.49 -4.28
N TYR A 371 -50.00 8.70 -3.80
CA TYR A 371 -51.32 9.30 -3.88
C TYR A 371 -51.83 9.40 -5.32
N TRP A 372 -51.02 9.95 -6.22
CA TRP A 372 -51.43 10.13 -7.62
C TRP A 372 -51.61 8.81 -8.35
N LYS A 373 -50.76 7.83 -8.06
CA LYS A 373 -50.91 6.48 -8.59
C LYS A 373 -52.28 5.89 -8.25
N LEU A 374 -52.73 6.08 -7.01
CA LEU A 374 -54.05 5.62 -6.58
C LEU A 374 -55.19 6.40 -7.25
N GLN A 375 -55.08 7.73 -7.37
CA GLN A 375 -56.06 8.58 -8.07
C GLN A 375 -56.22 8.20 -9.55
N GLU A 376 -55.13 7.78 -10.20
CA GLU A 376 -55.13 7.37 -11.61
C GLU A 376 -55.63 5.93 -11.81
N THR A 377 -55.83 5.15 -10.73
CA THR A 377 -56.32 3.77 -10.81
C THR A 377 -57.86 3.75 -10.91
N PRO A 378 -58.45 3.19 -11.98
CA PRO A 378 -59.90 3.18 -12.18
C PRO A 378 -60.65 2.51 -11.02
N GLY A 379 -61.61 3.21 -10.44
CA GLY A 379 -62.49 2.68 -9.38
C GLY A 379 -61.92 2.72 -7.95
N VAL A 380 -60.74 3.32 -7.75
CA VAL A 380 -60.12 3.47 -6.42
C VAL A 380 -60.36 4.88 -5.89
N ASN A 381 -61.09 5.00 -4.78
CA ASN A 381 -61.15 6.24 -4.01
C ASN A 381 -59.98 6.27 -3.02
N VAL A 382 -59.20 7.36 -3.03
CA VAL A 382 -58.06 7.51 -2.12
C VAL A 382 -58.56 7.95 -0.75
N THR A 383 -58.64 6.99 0.18
CA THR A 383 -59.03 7.23 1.58
C THR A 383 -57.83 7.07 2.52
N PRO A 384 -57.89 7.59 3.76
CA PRO A 384 -56.81 7.41 4.74
C PRO A 384 -56.50 5.93 5.03
N ASP A 385 -57.50 5.06 4.89
CA ASP A 385 -57.36 3.61 5.10
C ASP A 385 -56.39 2.92 4.14
N VAL A 386 -56.02 3.55 3.01
CA VAL A 386 -55.00 2.99 2.10
C VAL A 386 -53.61 2.90 2.74
N PHE A 387 -53.37 3.65 3.82
CA PHE A 387 -52.13 3.64 4.60
C PHE A 387 -52.24 2.82 5.90
N LYS A 388 -53.33 2.07 6.10
CA LYS A 388 -53.69 1.44 7.39
C LYS A 388 -52.76 0.28 7.80
N GLU A 389 -51.96 -0.23 6.86
CA GLU A 389 -51.00 -1.32 7.08
C GLU A 389 -49.56 -0.85 7.34
N CYS A 390 -49.23 0.43 7.09
CA CYS A 390 -47.89 0.98 7.32
C CYS A 390 -47.89 1.78 8.63
N ALA A 391 -47.23 1.26 9.66
CA ALA A 391 -47.03 1.93 10.95
C ALA A 391 -45.73 2.77 10.96
N HIS A 392 -44.74 2.38 10.15
CA HIS A 392 -43.41 2.98 10.11
C HIS A 392 -42.93 3.25 8.67
N VAL A 393 -41.90 4.10 8.56
CA VAL A 393 -41.30 4.56 7.28
C VAL A 393 -40.84 3.39 6.42
N ASP A 394 -40.19 2.40 7.01
CA ASP A 394 -39.67 1.19 6.38
C ASP A 394 -40.78 0.31 5.77
N GLU A 395 -41.93 0.22 6.45
CA GLU A 395 -43.12 -0.49 5.97
C GLU A 395 -43.77 0.25 4.80
N PHE A 396 -43.87 1.59 4.89
CA PHE A 396 -44.40 2.42 3.80
C PHE A 396 -43.50 2.38 2.56
N VAL A 397 -42.18 2.51 2.73
CA VAL A 397 -41.22 2.45 1.62
C VAL A 397 -41.27 1.09 0.94
N GLY A 398 -41.29 -0.01 1.71
CA GLY A 398 -41.49 -1.35 1.16
C GLY A 398 -42.79 -1.48 0.37
N TYR A 399 -43.91 -1.14 0.99
CA TYR A 399 -45.23 -1.21 0.37
C TYR A 399 -45.32 -0.39 -0.92
N TYR A 400 -44.82 0.84 -0.91
CA TYR A 400 -44.77 1.71 -2.09
C TYR A 400 -43.97 1.10 -3.24
N PHE A 401 -42.79 0.54 -2.95
CA PHE A 401 -41.91 -0.04 -3.97
C PHE A 401 -42.43 -1.35 -4.51
N TYR A 402 -42.98 -2.23 -3.68
CA TYR A 402 -43.49 -3.53 -4.13
C TYR A 402 -44.86 -3.45 -4.80
N LYS A 403 -45.58 -2.34 -4.65
CA LYS A 403 -46.89 -2.16 -5.24
C LYS A 403 -46.80 -1.98 -6.76
N ASP A 404 -47.39 -2.94 -7.49
CA ASP A 404 -47.49 -3.02 -8.95
C ASP A 404 -46.15 -3.23 -9.69
N LEU A 405 -45.08 -3.60 -8.99
CA LEU A 405 -43.90 -4.18 -9.63
C LEU A 405 -44.15 -5.66 -9.88
N SER A 406 -43.70 -6.16 -11.04
CA SER A 406 -43.62 -7.61 -11.22
C SER A 406 -42.62 -8.18 -10.22
N ASP A 407 -42.84 -9.42 -9.78
CA ASP A 407 -41.90 -10.14 -8.90
C ASP A 407 -40.46 -10.08 -9.43
N LEU A 408 -40.30 -10.04 -10.76
CA LEU A 408 -39.01 -9.95 -11.42
C LEU A 408 -38.31 -8.60 -11.19
N MET A 409 -39.05 -7.49 -11.19
CA MET A 409 -38.52 -6.16 -10.88
C MET A 409 -38.24 -6.00 -9.38
N VAL A 410 -39.12 -6.53 -8.54
CA VAL A 410 -38.91 -6.59 -7.08
C VAL A 410 -37.60 -7.29 -6.75
N ASN A 411 -37.38 -8.46 -7.36
CA ASN A 411 -36.16 -9.24 -7.18
C ASN A 411 -34.93 -8.46 -7.64
N ALA A 412 -35.01 -7.75 -8.77
CA ALA A 412 -33.90 -6.95 -9.26
C ALA A 412 -33.49 -5.82 -8.29
N PHE A 413 -34.45 -5.06 -7.76
CA PHE A 413 -34.15 -3.97 -6.82
C PHE A 413 -33.63 -4.48 -5.49
N GLN A 414 -34.18 -5.59 -4.99
CA GLN A 414 -33.69 -6.27 -3.80
C GLN A 414 -32.24 -6.75 -3.98
N ILE A 415 -31.91 -7.36 -5.13
CA ILE A 415 -30.54 -7.74 -5.48
C ILE A 415 -29.63 -6.51 -5.51
N LEU A 416 -30.03 -5.45 -6.22
CA LEU A 416 -29.23 -4.24 -6.36
C LEU A 416 -28.98 -3.49 -5.05
N SER A 417 -29.89 -3.63 -4.07
CA SER A 417 -29.69 -3.04 -2.75
C SER A 417 -28.52 -3.65 -1.96
N CYS A 418 -28.04 -4.84 -2.35
CA CYS A 418 -27.01 -5.58 -1.62
C CYS A 418 -25.57 -5.12 -1.88
N ILE A 419 -25.30 -4.35 -2.95
CA ILE A 419 -23.97 -3.84 -3.28
C ILE A 419 -24.07 -2.35 -3.50
N ASP A 420 -23.08 -1.61 -3.01
CA ASP A 420 -23.01 -0.15 -3.11
C ASP A 420 -22.93 0.32 -4.57
N VAL A 421 -21.86 -0.06 -5.26
CA VAL A 421 -21.62 0.31 -6.66
C VAL A 421 -21.60 -0.95 -7.52
N TRP A 422 -22.45 -0.95 -8.54
CA TRP A 422 -22.56 -2.01 -9.53
C TRP A 422 -21.76 -1.68 -10.77
N ASP A 423 -20.95 -2.64 -11.23
CA ASP A 423 -20.23 -2.62 -12.50
C ASP A 423 -20.49 -3.90 -13.29
N ASP A 424 -20.04 -3.95 -14.55
CA ASP A 424 -20.21 -5.13 -15.41
C ASP A 424 -19.62 -6.41 -14.80
N ASN A 425 -18.62 -6.32 -13.90
CA ASN A 425 -18.06 -7.49 -13.24
C ASN A 425 -18.99 -8.02 -12.14
N TRP A 426 -19.56 -7.15 -11.31
CA TRP A 426 -20.53 -7.54 -10.27
C TRP A 426 -21.78 -8.14 -10.89
N ILE A 427 -22.26 -7.52 -11.96
CA ILE A 427 -23.39 -8.01 -12.74
C ILE A 427 -23.10 -9.42 -13.27
N LYS A 428 -21.93 -9.64 -13.89
CA LYS A 428 -21.54 -10.97 -14.41
C LYS A 428 -21.44 -12.03 -13.31
N ILE A 429 -20.95 -11.67 -12.12
CA ILE A 429 -20.87 -12.61 -11.00
C ILE A 429 -22.29 -13.01 -10.58
N VAL A 430 -23.17 -12.05 -10.31
CA VAL A 430 -24.51 -12.34 -9.79
C VAL A 430 -25.41 -12.98 -10.86
N GLN A 431 -25.21 -12.66 -12.14
CA GLN A 431 -25.90 -13.28 -13.27
C GLN A 431 -25.77 -14.81 -13.27
N GLN A 432 -24.60 -15.37 -12.96
CA GLN A 432 -24.37 -16.82 -12.96
C GLN A 432 -25.37 -17.63 -12.11
N LYS A 433 -25.96 -17.02 -11.06
CA LYS A 433 -26.99 -17.65 -10.22
C LYS A 433 -28.37 -17.00 -10.36
N MET A 434 -28.43 -15.71 -10.70
CA MET A 434 -29.66 -14.91 -10.67
C MET A 434 -30.10 -14.36 -12.05
N ASP A 435 -29.64 -15.00 -13.15
CA ASP A 435 -29.80 -14.58 -14.56
C ASP A 435 -31.21 -14.07 -14.92
N ASN A 436 -32.26 -14.74 -14.43
CA ASN A 436 -33.64 -14.38 -14.76
C ASN A 436 -34.08 -13.03 -14.15
N HIS A 437 -33.43 -12.53 -13.10
CA HIS A 437 -33.85 -11.31 -12.40
C HIS A 437 -33.13 -10.05 -12.89
N LEU A 438 -31.87 -10.15 -13.32
CA LEU A 438 -31.04 -8.98 -13.67
C LEU A 438 -31.07 -8.60 -15.16
N LEU A 439 -31.30 -9.55 -16.07
CA LEU A 439 -31.27 -9.33 -17.52
C LEU A 439 -32.38 -8.38 -18.02
N ASN A 440 -33.57 -8.44 -17.42
CA ASN A 440 -34.65 -7.49 -17.72
C ASN A 440 -34.52 -6.19 -16.92
N ALA A 441 -33.78 -6.22 -15.81
CA ALA A 441 -33.64 -5.08 -14.94
C ALA A 441 -32.81 -3.98 -15.61
N ARG A 442 -31.65 -4.27 -16.20
CA ARG A 442 -30.76 -3.23 -16.77
C ARG A 442 -31.47 -2.22 -17.70
N ASN A 443 -32.26 -2.72 -18.67
CA ASN A 443 -33.01 -1.88 -19.60
C ASN A 443 -34.18 -1.11 -18.94
N VAL A 444 -34.78 -1.68 -17.90
CA VAL A 444 -35.88 -1.04 -17.16
C VAL A 444 -35.33 -0.02 -16.15
N LEU A 445 -34.21 -0.34 -15.50
CA LEU A 445 -33.48 0.41 -14.49
C LEU A 445 -32.92 1.71 -15.04
N GLU A 446 -32.37 1.70 -16.26
CA GLU A 446 -31.94 2.92 -16.95
C GLU A 446 -33.09 3.92 -17.20
N HIS A 447 -34.35 3.49 -17.10
CA HIS A 447 -35.52 4.30 -17.48
C HIS A 447 -36.52 4.55 -16.33
N THR A 448 -36.55 3.72 -15.28
CA THR A 448 -37.58 3.75 -14.22
C THR A 448 -37.09 3.99 -12.79
N ALA A 449 -35.79 3.87 -12.49
CA ALA A 449 -35.28 4.00 -11.12
C ALA A 449 -34.40 5.25 -10.92
N PRO A 450 -34.36 5.84 -9.70
CA PRO A 450 -33.36 6.83 -9.35
C PRO A 450 -31.99 6.15 -9.17
N ILE A 451 -31.34 5.89 -10.30
CA ILE A 451 -30.00 5.33 -10.39
C ILE A 451 -29.02 6.48 -10.62
N GLU A 452 -27.98 6.49 -9.81
CA GLU A 452 -26.88 7.44 -9.91
C GLU A 452 -25.77 6.79 -10.73
N LYS A 453 -25.39 7.43 -11.84
CA LYS A 453 -24.22 7.00 -12.61
C LYS A 453 -22.96 7.34 -11.83
N VAL A 454 -22.10 6.35 -11.65
CA VAL A 454 -20.82 6.47 -10.95
C VAL A 454 -19.71 6.21 -11.96
N GLY A 455 -19.05 7.28 -12.40
CA GLY A 455 -18.01 7.20 -13.44
C GLY A 455 -18.55 6.82 -14.83
N ARG A 456 -17.71 6.16 -15.65
CA ARG A 456 -18.06 5.79 -17.04
C ARG A 456 -18.93 4.53 -17.15
N ASP A 457 -18.67 3.52 -16.32
CA ASP A 457 -19.26 2.17 -16.46
C ASP A 457 -19.99 1.66 -15.20
N GLY A 458 -20.02 2.44 -14.11
CA GLY A 458 -20.62 2.07 -12.83
C GLY A 458 -21.95 2.76 -12.54
N PHE A 459 -22.78 2.17 -11.70
CA PHE A 459 -23.99 2.80 -11.20
C PHE A 459 -24.33 2.35 -9.78
N LYS A 460 -25.09 3.16 -9.04
CA LYS A 460 -25.64 2.81 -7.73
C LYS A 460 -27.12 3.18 -7.61
N LEU A 461 -27.82 2.53 -6.69
CA LEU A 461 -29.14 3.00 -6.26
C LEU A 461 -28.95 4.23 -5.38
N HIS A 462 -29.85 5.20 -5.47
CA HIS A 462 -29.87 6.33 -4.53
C HIS A 462 -29.85 5.83 -3.07
N GLU A 463 -29.02 6.44 -2.21
CA GLU A 463 -28.69 5.94 -0.87
C GLU A 463 -29.92 5.56 -0.03
N ALA A 464 -30.87 6.49 0.11
CA ALA A 464 -32.10 6.26 0.89
C ALA A 464 -32.95 5.10 0.34
N LEU A 465 -32.91 4.87 -0.98
CA LEU A 465 -33.61 3.76 -1.60
C LEU A 465 -32.88 2.44 -1.32
N ARG A 466 -31.55 2.45 -1.51
CA ARG A 466 -30.69 1.31 -1.20
C ARG A 466 -30.86 0.89 0.25
N GLU A 467 -30.69 1.80 1.20
CA GLU A 467 -30.81 1.55 2.64
C GLU A 467 -32.19 1.03 3.01
N ALA A 468 -33.26 1.63 2.49
CA ALA A 468 -34.61 1.22 2.81
C ALA A 468 -34.95 -0.17 2.24
N LEU A 469 -34.52 -0.49 1.02
CA LEU A 469 -34.69 -1.83 0.44
C LEU A 469 -33.79 -2.87 1.11
N TYR A 470 -32.56 -2.50 1.45
CA TYR A 470 -31.59 -3.36 2.11
C TYR A 470 -32.03 -3.72 3.53
N SER A 471 -32.65 -2.78 4.25
CA SER A 471 -33.12 -2.94 5.62
C SER A 471 -34.57 -3.45 5.70
N ASN A 472 -35.26 -3.56 4.55
CA ASN A 472 -36.65 -4.00 4.51
C ASN A 472 -36.79 -5.45 4.98
N LYS A 473 -37.74 -5.71 5.89
CA LYS A 473 -38.06 -7.08 6.36
C LYS A 473 -38.60 -8.00 5.25
N GLN A 474 -39.15 -7.43 4.18
CA GLN A 474 -39.65 -8.17 3.01
C GLN A 474 -38.57 -8.47 1.96
N ASN A 475 -37.31 -8.07 2.18
CA ASN A 475 -36.21 -8.41 1.29
C ASN A 475 -35.77 -9.87 1.48
N TYR A 476 -36.51 -10.81 0.90
CA TYR A 476 -36.27 -12.24 1.03
C TYR A 476 -35.04 -12.73 0.24
N ILE A 477 -34.61 -12.00 -0.79
CA ILE A 477 -33.46 -12.39 -1.64
C ILE A 477 -32.11 -11.96 -1.04
N LYS A 478 -32.11 -10.99 -0.11
CA LYS A 478 -30.89 -10.48 0.52
C LYS A 478 -29.97 -11.59 1.01
N GLN A 479 -30.52 -12.57 1.73
CA GLN A 479 -29.75 -13.68 2.27
C GLN A 479 -29.13 -14.52 1.15
N ASP A 480 -29.89 -14.89 0.13
CA ASP A 480 -29.41 -15.71 -0.99
C ASP A 480 -28.31 -15.02 -1.80
N VAL A 481 -28.42 -13.69 -1.99
CA VAL A 481 -27.41 -12.88 -2.68
C VAL A 481 -26.13 -12.78 -1.85
N MET A 482 -26.26 -12.46 -0.56
CA MET A 482 -25.11 -12.33 0.33
C MET A 482 -24.37 -13.65 0.51
N GLU A 483 -25.11 -14.76 0.68
CA GLU A 483 -24.55 -16.10 0.73
C GLU A 483 -23.85 -16.44 -0.59
N TYR A 484 -24.49 -16.17 -1.74
CA TYR A 484 -23.87 -16.47 -3.03
C TYR A 484 -22.57 -15.69 -3.25
N LEU A 485 -22.57 -14.39 -2.93
CA LEU A 485 -21.37 -13.57 -3.00
C LEU A 485 -20.32 -14.12 -2.05
N PHE A 486 -20.66 -14.45 -0.81
CA PHE A 486 -19.76 -15.12 0.13
C PHE A 486 -19.13 -16.39 -0.45
N GLU A 487 -19.91 -17.28 -1.08
CA GLU A 487 -19.37 -18.48 -1.74
C GLU A 487 -18.48 -18.14 -2.94
N CYS A 488 -18.80 -17.09 -3.70
CA CYS A 488 -17.92 -16.57 -4.75
C CYS A 488 -16.59 -16.05 -4.18
N PHE A 489 -16.58 -15.41 -3.01
CA PHE A 489 -15.34 -14.99 -2.34
C PHE A 489 -14.46 -16.22 -2.08
N LEU A 490 -15.04 -17.24 -1.46
CA LEU A 490 -14.34 -18.50 -1.17
C LEU A 490 -13.88 -19.21 -2.44
N THR A 491 -14.65 -19.17 -3.52
CA THR A 491 -14.28 -19.80 -4.80
C THR A 491 -13.14 -19.06 -5.51
N ILE A 492 -13.19 -17.72 -5.50
CA ILE A 492 -12.22 -16.87 -6.19
C ILE A 492 -10.88 -16.86 -5.43
N TYR A 493 -10.94 -16.82 -4.09
CA TYR A 493 -9.77 -16.60 -3.23
C TYR A 493 -9.42 -17.81 -2.33
N GLY A 494 -10.25 -18.84 -2.23
CA GLY A 494 -9.98 -20.01 -1.38
C GLY A 494 -8.94 -20.98 -1.95
N GLU A 495 -8.75 -21.01 -3.27
CA GLU A 495 -7.73 -21.86 -3.92
C GLU A 495 -6.47 -21.07 -4.28
N LYS A 496 -5.30 -21.56 -3.86
CA LYS A 496 -4.00 -20.95 -4.18
C LYS A 496 -3.68 -21.09 -5.69
N LYS A 497 -4.09 -20.10 -6.49
CA LYS A 497 -3.80 -20.01 -7.94
C LYS A 497 -2.62 -19.07 -8.18
N VAL A 498 -1.48 -19.64 -8.59
CA VAL A 498 -0.15 -19.00 -8.78
C VAL A 498 -0.16 -17.80 -9.77
N LYS A 499 -1.23 -17.62 -10.57
CA LYS A 499 -1.36 -16.54 -11.57
C LYS A 499 -2.78 -15.99 -11.68
N ASN A 500 -3.49 -15.79 -10.57
CA ASN A 500 -4.80 -15.13 -10.65
C ASN A 500 -4.59 -13.60 -10.69
N PRO A 501 -4.92 -12.91 -11.80
CA PRO A 501 -4.72 -11.46 -11.92
C PRO A 501 -5.55 -10.65 -10.91
N ARG A 502 -6.61 -11.25 -10.33
CA ARG A 502 -7.49 -10.59 -9.36
C ARG A 502 -6.86 -10.38 -7.98
N TRP A 503 -5.74 -11.03 -7.67
CA TRP A 503 -5.05 -10.85 -6.38
C TRP A 503 -4.52 -9.42 -6.17
N TYR A 504 -4.37 -8.66 -7.27
CA TYR A 504 -3.82 -7.30 -7.27
C TYR A 504 -4.89 -6.21 -7.36
N GLU A 505 -6.17 -6.57 -7.53
CA GLU A 505 -7.30 -5.62 -7.56
C GLU A 505 -7.78 -5.30 -6.14
N LEU A 506 -6.94 -4.67 -5.32
CA LEU A 506 -7.20 -4.49 -3.89
C LEU A 506 -8.55 -3.81 -3.58
N LYS A 507 -8.96 -2.80 -4.38
CA LYS A 507 -10.27 -2.13 -4.22
C LYS A 507 -11.43 -3.12 -4.36
N ARG A 508 -11.32 -4.08 -5.28
CA ARG A 508 -12.33 -5.12 -5.50
C ARG A 508 -12.36 -6.11 -4.36
N ILE A 509 -11.19 -6.51 -3.84
CA ILE A 509 -11.08 -7.40 -2.67
C ILE A 509 -11.73 -6.72 -1.46
N TYR A 510 -11.44 -5.44 -1.22
CA TYR A 510 -12.02 -4.67 -0.12
C TYR A 510 -13.55 -4.61 -0.21
N ALA A 511 -14.10 -4.27 -1.38
CA ALA A 511 -15.55 -4.30 -1.60
C ALA A 511 -16.16 -5.69 -1.34
N PHE A 512 -15.47 -6.74 -1.77
CA PHE A 512 -15.86 -8.13 -1.51
C PHE A 512 -15.86 -8.46 -0.01
N MET A 513 -14.86 -7.98 0.73
CA MET A 513 -14.75 -8.18 2.17
C MET A 513 -15.88 -7.49 2.94
N GLN A 514 -16.27 -6.28 2.54
CA GLN A 514 -17.41 -5.59 3.16
C GLN A 514 -18.71 -6.41 3.01
N ILE A 515 -18.93 -6.99 1.83
CA ILE A 515 -20.07 -7.90 1.56
C ILE A 515 -19.98 -9.15 2.45
N VAL A 516 -18.79 -9.75 2.55
CA VAL A 516 -18.54 -10.91 3.41
C VAL A 516 -18.79 -10.59 4.89
N PHE A 517 -18.36 -9.43 5.37
CA PHE A 517 -18.57 -9.00 6.75
C PHE A 517 -20.04 -8.76 7.06
N ALA A 518 -20.76 -8.13 6.13
CA ALA A 518 -22.21 -7.96 6.24
C ALA A 518 -22.93 -9.32 6.31
N TYR A 519 -22.52 -10.30 5.50
CA TYR A 519 -23.07 -11.66 5.57
C TYR A 519 -22.76 -12.35 6.91
N VAL A 520 -21.53 -12.23 7.41
CA VAL A 520 -21.13 -12.74 8.72
C VAL A 520 -22.03 -12.15 9.81
N ASP A 521 -22.30 -10.84 9.78
CA ASP A 521 -23.17 -10.19 10.78
C ASP A 521 -24.62 -10.69 10.73
N MET A 522 -25.12 -11.06 9.54
CA MET A 522 -26.45 -11.64 9.38
C MET A 522 -26.57 -13.02 10.06
N GLN A 523 -25.48 -13.79 10.17
CA GLN A 523 -25.46 -15.13 10.74
C GLN A 523 -25.39 -15.12 12.28
N ARG A 524 -26.33 -14.47 12.97
CA ARG A 524 -26.28 -14.19 14.43
C ARG A 524 -25.80 -15.36 15.31
N ASP A 525 -26.29 -16.57 15.07
CA ASP A 525 -25.95 -17.75 15.88
C ASP A 525 -24.68 -18.47 15.43
N THR A 526 -24.19 -18.19 14.21
CA THR A 526 -23.06 -18.89 13.56
C THR A 526 -22.03 -17.93 12.96
N GLN A 527 -21.95 -16.70 13.49
CA GLN A 527 -21.05 -15.66 12.99
C GLN A 527 -19.59 -16.14 13.01
N LYS A 528 -19.23 -16.83 14.10
CA LYS A 528 -17.90 -17.37 14.32
C LYS A 528 -17.56 -18.49 13.34
N GLU A 529 -18.44 -19.47 13.13
CA GLU A 529 -18.25 -20.52 12.12
C GLU A 529 -18.14 -19.92 10.72
N THR A 530 -18.98 -18.94 10.40
CA THR A 530 -19.00 -18.28 9.09
C THR A 530 -17.71 -17.51 8.83
N LEU A 531 -17.22 -16.76 9.81
CA LEU A 531 -15.93 -16.05 9.71
C LEU A 531 -14.75 -17.04 9.60
N ASN A 532 -14.82 -18.19 10.28
CA ASN A 532 -13.78 -19.21 10.18
C ASN A 532 -13.61 -19.77 8.76
N ARG A 533 -14.67 -19.80 7.94
CA ARG A 533 -14.61 -20.29 6.56
C ARG A 533 -13.75 -19.42 5.65
N ILE A 534 -13.58 -18.13 5.95
CA ILE A 534 -12.80 -17.20 5.11
C ILE A 534 -11.30 -17.17 5.44
N LYS A 535 -10.86 -17.81 6.53
CA LYS A 535 -9.44 -17.82 6.96
C LYS A 535 -8.48 -18.26 5.85
N GLY A 536 -8.85 -19.30 5.10
CA GLY A 536 -8.04 -19.82 3.99
C GLY A 536 -7.93 -18.82 2.84
N ALA A 537 -9.04 -18.15 2.50
CA ALA A 537 -9.04 -17.10 1.49
C ALA A 537 -8.16 -15.92 1.91
N MET A 538 -8.29 -15.45 3.15
CA MET A 538 -7.45 -14.35 3.67
C MET A 538 -5.96 -14.72 3.72
N ALA A 539 -5.62 -15.96 4.06
CA ALA A 539 -4.24 -16.44 4.02
C ALA A 539 -3.68 -16.41 2.58
N ASN A 540 -4.47 -16.79 1.58
CA ASN A 540 -4.05 -16.72 0.18
C ASN A 540 -3.91 -15.26 -0.30
N ILE A 541 -4.83 -14.37 0.07
CA ILE A 541 -4.74 -12.92 -0.22
C ILE A 541 -3.43 -12.35 0.34
N TYR A 542 -3.12 -12.68 1.59
CA TYR A 542 -1.90 -12.27 2.27
C TYR A 542 -0.64 -12.69 1.52
N GLU A 543 -0.48 -13.99 1.25
CA GLU A 543 0.71 -14.52 0.59
C GLU A 543 0.91 -13.92 -0.81
N ALA A 544 -0.17 -13.78 -1.59
CA ALA A 544 -0.09 -13.23 -2.95
C ALA A 544 0.35 -11.76 -2.97
N ASN A 545 -0.05 -10.96 -1.98
CA ASN A 545 0.31 -9.55 -1.89
C ASN A 545 1.68 -9.34 -1.25
N LYS A 546 2.09 -10.20 -0.30
CA LYS A 546 3.43 -10.20 0.29
C LYS A 546 4.53 -10.49 -0.73
N GLU A 547 4.31 -11.44 -1.66
CA GLU A 547 5.30 -11.83 -2.69
C GLU A 547 5.59 -10.73 -3.73
N SER A 548 4.80 -9.65 -3.77
CA SER A 548 4.94 -8.56 -4.76
C SER A 548 6.14 -7.62 -4.52
N GLY A 549 6.83 -7.76 -3.39
CA GLY A 549 8.08 -7.07 -3.07
C GLY A 549 7.94 -5.62 -2.54
N THR A 550 6.76 -4.99 -2.68
CA THR A 550 6.41 -3.73 -2.02
C THR A 550 4.96 -3.80 -1.58
N VAL A 551 4.72 -3.83 -0.26
CA VAL A 551 3.36 -3.84 0.30
C VAL A 551 2.79 -2.42 0.27
N GLY A 552 1.64 -2.23 -0.38
CA GLY A 552 0.97 -0.91 -0.40
C GLY A 552 0.14 -0.64 0.85
N GLU A 553 0.06 0.63 1.26
CA GLU A 553 -0.75 1.09 2.43
C GLU A 553 -2.20 0.61 2.37
N PHE A 554 -2.81 0.59 1.19
CA PHE A 554 -4.20 0.14 1.03
C PHE A 554 -4.37 -1.36 1.37
N PHE A 555 -3.34 -2.18 1.15
CA PHE A 555 -3.39 -3.59 1.56
C PHE A 555 -3.32 -3.74 3.08
N ILE A 556 -2.50 -2.92 3.74
CA ILE A 556 -2.43 -2.84 5.21
C ILE A 556 -3.80 -2.45 5.77
N HIS A 557 -4.44 -1.43 5.20
CA HIS A 557 -5.79 -1.02 5.61
C HIS A 557 -6.81 -2.16 5.47
N LEU A 558 -6.81 -2.84 4.32
CA LEU A 558 -7.68 -3.99 4.07
C LEU A 558 -7.44 -5.12 5.08
N TYR A 559 -6.18 -5.47 5.36
CA TYR A 559 -5.84 -6.52 6.31
C TYR A 559 -6.18 -6.13 7.75
N SER A 560 -6.02 -4.86 8.10
CA SER A 560 -6.43 -4.32 9.41
C SER A 560 -7.93 -4.43 9.62
N ALA A 561 -8.74 -4.08 8.62
CA ALA A 561 -10.20 -4.24 8.68
C ALA A 561 -10.63 -5.71 8.92
N TYR A 562 -9.87 -6.68 8.40
CA TYR A 562 -10.08 -8.10 8.73
C TYR A 562 -9.76 -8.42 10.18
N ILE A 563 -8.67 -7.89 10.72
CA ILE A 563 -8.29 -8.09 12.12
C ILE A 563 -9.34 -7.46 13.05
N ASP A 564 -9.86 -6.28 12.72
CA ASP A 564 -10.95 -5.64 13.47
C ASP A 564 -12.20 -6.52 13.50
N LYS A 565 -12.54 -7.15 12.36
CA LYS A 565 -13.66 -8.08 12.28
C LYS A 565 -13.44 -9.33 13.13
N LEU A 566 -12.23 -9.90 13.11
CA LEU A 566 -11.86 -11.03 13.97
C LEU A 566 -12.02 -10.65 15.45
N LYS A 567 -11.51 -9.48 15.84
CA LYS A 567 -11.61 -8.98 17.22
C LYS A 567 -13.07 -8.91 17.67
N SER A 568 -13.93 -8.31 16.83
CA SER A 568 -15.35 -8.14 17.12
C SER A 568 -16.08 -9.47 17.26
N VAL A 569 -15.88 -10.42 16.34
CA VAL A 569 -16.63 -11.68 16.30
C VAL A 569 -16.10 -12.71 17.29
N TYR A 570 -14.80 -12.66 17.61
CA TYR A 570 -14.20 -13.54 18.63
C TYR A 570 -14.26 -12.97 20.04
N GLU A 571 -14.81 -11.77 20.20
CA GLU A 571 -14.92 -11.07 21.48
C GLU A 571 -13.56 -10.96 22.20
N ILE A 572 -12.50 -10.63 21.45
CA ILE A 572 -11.14 -10.52 22.02
C ILE A 572 -11.07 -9.27 22.92
N PRO A 573 -10.77 -9.43 24.23
CA PRO A 573 -10.91 -8.35 25.21
C PRO A 573 -9.72 -7.36 25.24
N PHE A 574 -8.63 -7.65 24.53
CA PHE A 574 -7.41 -6.84 24.53
C PHE A 574 -7.07 -6.32 23.12
N VAL A 575 -6.58 -5.07 23.01
CA VAL A 575 -6.14 -4.33 21.79
C VAL A 575 -7.23 -3.58 21.04
N GLN A 576 -7.36 -2.27 21.20
CA GLN A 576 -8.12 -1.41 20.28
C GLN A 576 -7.25 -1.10 19.04
N MET A 577 -7.44 -1.84 17.95
CA MET A 577 -6.86 -1.49 16.65
C MET A 577 -7.75 -0.41 16.01
N VAL A 578 -7.48 0.87 16.24
CA VAL A 578 -8.23 1.95 15.56
C VAL A 578 -7.26 3.02 15.08
N GLY A 579 -7.07 3.10 13.76
CA GLY A 579 -6.34 4.18 13.09
C GLY A 579 -4.82 4.13 13.20
N ASN A 580 -4.16 5.20 12.71
CA ASN A 580 -2.70 5.40 12.73
C ASN A 580 -2.11 5.60 14.15
N ASP A 581 -2.92 5.49 15.21
CA ASP A 581 -2.53 5.87 16.55
C ASP A 581 -2.39 4.66 17.47
N PHE A 582 -1.19 4.09 17.47
CA PHE A 582 -0.74 3.13 18.49
C PHE A 582 -0.26 3.90 19.73
N SER A 583 -1.16 4.57 20.45
CA SER A 583 -0.79 5.25 21.69
C SER A 583 -0.59 4.23 22.80
N ASP A 584 0.55 4.29 23.51
CA ASP A 584 1.03 3.38 24.58
C ASP A 584 0.10 3.22 25.80
N GLN A 585 -1.13 3.71 25.77
CA GLN A 585 -2.03 3.71 26.90
C GLN A 585 -3.08 2.60 26.78
N ASN A 586 -2.83 1.54 27.56
CA ASN A 586 -3.70 0.39 27.86
C ASN A 586 -3.55 -0.83 26.94
N VAL A 587 -2.39 -1.47 27.02
CA VAL A 587 -2.30 -2.92 26.76
C VAL A 587 -2.00 -3.59 28.09
N GLU A 588 -3.05 -3.97 28.81
CA GLU A 588 -2.89 -4.97 29.87
C GLU A 588 -3.15 -6.36 29.24
N PRO A 589 -2.16 -7.27 29.23
CA PRO A 589 -2.42 -8.64 28.82
C PRO A 589 -3.43 -9.27 29.79
N ALA A 590 -4.44 -9.95 29.26
CA ALA A 590 -5.43 -10.66 30.07
C ALA A 590 -4.71 -11.71 30.94
N LYS A 591 -4.59 -11.43 32.24
CA LYS A 591 -3.96 -12.34 33.20
C LYS A 591 -4.86 -13.57 33.41
N GLY A 592 -4.32 -14.77 33.16
CA GLY A 592 -4.78 -16.01 33.81
C GLY A 592 -5.63 -17.01 33.01
N GLU A 593 -6.01 -16.77 31.75
CA GLU A 593 -6.70 -17.79 30.93
C GLU A 593 -5.83 -18.28 29.76
N LEU A 594 -5.76 -19.60 29.57
CA LEU A 594 -5.14 -20.24 28.39
C LEU A 594 -5.77 -19.68 27.11
N PRO A 595 -4.96 -19.43 26.06
CA PRO A 595 -5.46 -18.72 24.90
C PRO A 595 -6.41 -19.63 24.10
N LYS A 596 -7.64 -19.16 23.86
CA LYS A 596 -8.58 -19.86 22.97
C LYS A 596 -8.00 -19.91 21.56
N LYS A 597 -8.31 -20.95 20.79
CA LYS A 597 -7.83 -21.11 19.38
C LYS A 597 -8.05 -19.85 18.52
N ASP A 598 -9.11 -19.10 18.80
CA ASP A 598 -9.45 -17.87 18.09
C ASP A 598 -8.52 -16.71 18.44
N THR A 599 -8.17 -16.57 19.72
CA THR A 599 -7.18 -15.61 20.23
C THR A 599 -5.82 -15.83 19.59
N LEU A 600 -5.43 -17.10 19.44
CA LEU A 600 -4.15 -17.48 18.82
C LEU A 600 -4.12 -17.11 17.34
N TYR A 601 -5.20 -17.39 16.61
CA TYR A 601 -5.32 -17.00 15.21
C TYR A 601 -5.33 -15.48 15.03
N TYR A 602 -6.00 -14.75 15.92
CA TYR A 602 -5.98 -13.28 15.94
C TYR A 602 -4.56 -12.74 16.12
N MET A 603 -3.80 -13.29 17.09
CA MET A 603 -2.41 -12.88 17.32
C MET A 603 -1.48 -13.24 16.17
N GLU A 604 -1.69 -14.37 15.50
CA GLU A 604 -0.97 -14.71 14.26
C GLU A 604 -1.23 -13.67 13.16
N CYS A 605 -2.47 -13.17 13.04
CA CYS A 605 -2.80 -12.11 12.09
C CYS A 605 -2.16 -10.76 12.49
N CYS A 606 -2.11 -10.44 13.79
CA CYS A 606 -1.39 -9.23 14.27
C CYS A 606 0.11 -9.30 13.94
N PHE A 607 0.71 -10.47 14.11
CA PHE A 607 2.12 -10.67 13.76
C PHE A 607 2.37 -10.56 12.24
N LYS A 608 1.45 -11.08 11.42
CA LYS A 608 1.46 -10.86 9.96
C LYS A 608 1.31 -9.38 9.59
N LEU A 609 0.48 -8.63 10.33
CA LEU A 609 0.33 -7.20 10.12
C LEU A 609 1.64 -6.45 10.41
N ALA A 610 2.39 -6.83 11.45
CA ALA A 610 3.72 -6.27 11.71
C ALA A 610 4.68 -6.47 10.52
N ASP A 611 4.75 -7.68 9.97
CA ASP A 611 5.54 -8.00 8.77
C ASP A 611 5.11 -7.14 7.56
N LEU A 612 3.83 -6.83 7.39
CA LEU A 612 3.37 -5.90 6.35
C LEU A 612 3.88 -4.47 6.59
N TYR A 613 3.90 -3.99 7.82
CA TYR A 613 4.44 -2.67 8.17
C TYR A 613 5.96 -2.59 7.95
N THR A 614 6.70 -3.64 8.32
CA THR A 614 8.14 -3.75 8.01
C THR A 614 8.40 -3.64 6.51
N ASN A 615 7.61 -4.37 5.69
CA ASN A 615 7.73 -4.35 4.23
C ASN A 615 7.24 -3.04 3.56
N ASN A 616 6.60 -2.14 4.31
CA ASN A 616 6.18 -0.81 3.86
C ASN A 616 7.00 0.32 4.53
N SER A 617 8.20 0.01 5.05
CA SER A 617 9.08 1.00 5.69
C SER A 617 8.45 1.73 6.88
N GLN A 618 7.47 1.11 7.56
CA GLN A 618 6.83 1.62 8.78
C GLN A 618 7.27 0.78 10.00
N SER A 619 8.59 0.60 10.13
CA SER A 619 9.26 -0.19 11.17
C SER A 619 8.89 0.22 12.60
N ASN A 620 8.64 1.51 12.86
CA ASN A 620 8.18 1.97 14.17
C ASN A 620 6.85 1.31 14.59
N ILE A 621 5.91 1.16 13.66
CA ILE A 621 4.62 0.53 13.92
C ILE A 621 4.78 -1.00 14.00
N ALA A 622 5.61 -1.58 13.13
CA ALA A 622 5.95 -2.99 13.18
C ALA A 622 6.51 -3.39 14.55
N ARG A 623 7.55 -2.69 15.04
CA ARG A 623 8.16 -2.94 16.36
C ARG A 623 7.16 -2.87 17.51
N ARG A 624 6.23 -1.91 17.48
CA ARG A 624 5.17 -1.82 18.50
C ARG A 624 4.29 -3.07 18.49
N LEU A 625 3.83 -3.50 17.32
CA LEU A 625 3.04 -4.73 17.17
C LEU A 625 3.82 -5.98 17.59
N GLU A 626 5.10 -6.07 17.24
CA GLU A 626 5.94 -7.20 17.61
C GLU A 626 6.18 -7.28 19.12
N ARG A 627 6.46 -6.15 19.79
CA ARG A 627 6.58 -6.09 21.26
C ARG A 627 5.29 -6.52 21.95
N LEU A 628 4.13 -6.10 21.43
CA LEU A 628 2.82 -6.56 21.91
C LEU A 628 2.66 -8.07 21.75
N CYS A 629 3.09 -8.63 20.60
CA CYS A 629 3.14 -10.06 20.42
C CYS A 629 4.06 -10.74 21.45
N ILE A 630 5.26 -10.21 21.70
CA ILE A 630 6.21 -10.76 22.69
C ILE A 630 5.58 -10.79 24.09
N GLU A 631 4.99 -9.69 24.54
CA GLU A 631 4.37 -9.59 25.86
C GLU A 631 3.19 -10.53 26.01
N PHE A 632 2.34 -10.61 24.98
CA PHE A 632 1.24 -11.57 24.92
C PHE A 632 1.77 -13.00 25.05
N TRP A 633 2.72 -13.41 24.21
CA TRP A 633 3.25 -14.77 24.22
C TRP A 633 3.96 -15.09 25.53
N ASN A 634 4.67 -14.13 26.13
CA ASN A 634 5.29 -14.30 27.44
C ASN A 634 4.25 -14.59 28.53
N THR A 635 3.17 -13.81 28.57
CA THR A 635 2.06 -14.00 29.52
C THR A 635 1.39 -15.37 29.31
N GLN A 636 1.16 -15.76 28.06
CA GLN A 636 0.57 -17.06 27.74
C GLN A 636 1.49 -18.23 28.08
N THR A 637 2.80 -18.11 27.89
CA THR A 637 3.77 -19.14 28.30
C THR A 637 3.76 -19.32 29.83
N ILE A 638 3.72 -18.23 30.60
CA ILE A 638 3.62 -18.29 32.07
C ILE A 638 2.31 -18.97 32.50
N ALA A 639 1.18 -18.53 31.96
CA ALA A 639 -0.13 -19.10 32.26
C ALA A 639 -0.23 -20.58 31.86
N ALA A 640 0.37 -20.97 30.73
CA ALA A 640 0.40 -22.36 30.29
C ALA A 640 1.24 -23.24 31.23
N ASN A 641 2.33 -22.70 31.79
CA ASN A 641 3.17 -23.39 32.76
C ASN A 641 2.47 -23.54 34.13
N GLU A 642 1.82 -22.48 34.61
CA GLU A 642 1.08 -22.47 35.89
C GLU A 642 -0.12 -23.42 35.90
N ASN A 643 -0.75 -23.64 34.73
CA ASN A 643 -1.89 -24.55 34.58
C ASN A 643 -1.49 -26.03 34.44
N GLY A 644 -0.19 -26.37 34.53
CA GLY A 644 0.33 -27.74 34.56
C GLY A 644 1.26 -28.07 33.39
N GLU A 645 2.32 -28.83 33.69
CA GLU A 645 3.32 -29.31 32.72
C GLU A 645 2.66 -30.22 31.66
N ALA A 646 2.90 -29.94 30.38
CA ALA A 646 2.57 -30.74 29.19
C ALA A 646 1.21 -30.52 28.46
N SER A 647 0.64 -29.29 28.45
CA SER A 647 -0.26 -28.96 27.33
C SER A 647 0.55 -28.66 26.06
N ASP A 648 0.15 -29.18 24.89
CA ASP A 648 0.83 -28.90 23.60
C ASP A 648 0.94 -27.39 23.32
N TRP A 649 0.03 -26.59 23.91
CA TRP A 649 0.02 -25.13 23.82
C TRP A 649 1.22 -24.44 24.45
N TYR A 650 1.83 -25.01 25.50
CA TYR A 650 3.05 -24.44 26.10
C TYR A 650 4.17 -24.29 25.05
N TYR A 651 4.40 -25.36 24.28
CA TYR A 651 5.42 -25.42 23.24
C TYR A 651 5.10 -24.49 22.06
N VAL A 652 3.84 -24.43 21.64
CA VAL A 652 3.39 -23.53 20.57
C VAL A 652 3.55 -22.06 20.98
N CYS A 653 3.11 -21.67 22.18
CA CYS A 653 3.24 -20.29 22.66
C CYS A 653 4.71 -19.85 22.73
N ARG A 654 5.57 -20.73 23.25
CA ARG A 654 7.01 -20.46 23.35
C ARG A 654 7.67 -20.37 21.98
N GLN A 655 7.27 -21.18 21.00
CA GLN A 655 7.74 -21.03 19.62
C GLN A 655 7.33 -19.67 19.02
N GLN A 656 6.09 -19.24 19.24
CA GLN A 656 5.63 -17.94 18.74
C GLN A 656 6.36 -16.77 19.42
N LYS A 657 6.69 -16.90 20.71
CA LYS A 657 7.58 -15.97 21.43
C LYS A 657 8.93 -15.86 20.73
N VAL A 658 9.59 -16.99 20.40
CA VAL A 658 10.86 -17.01 19.65
C VAL A 658 10.73 -16.31 18.29
N LYS A 659 9.65 -16.58 17.54
CA LYS A 659 9.41 -15.92 16.24
C LYS A 659 9.28 -14.40 16.37
N ALA A 660 8.56 -13.93 17.39
CA ALA A 660 8.35 -12.50 17.63
C ALA A 660 9.63 -11.78 18.07
N ILE A 661 10.41 -12.38 18.98
CA ILE A 661 11.71 -11.87 19.40
C ILE A 661 12.66 -11.77 18.19
N ASN A 662 12.72 -12.82 17.38
CA ASN A 662 13.61 -12.86 16.22
C ASN A 662 13.26 -11.81 15.15
N ALA A 663 11.98 -11.53 14.95
CA ALA A 663 11.53 -10.49 14.02
C ALA A 663 11.88 -9.10 14.55
N THR A 664 11.65 -8.84 15.83
CA THR A 664 12.01 -7.57 16.48
C THR A 664 13.53 -7.33 16.43
N ALA A 665 14.33 -8.36 16.70
CA ALA A 665 15.79 -8.27 16.61
C ALA A 665 16.28 -7.97 15.17
N TYR A 666 15.55 -8.40 14.15
CA TYR A 666 15.86 -8.11 12.75
C TYR A 666 15.54 -6.65 12.42
N ASP A 667 14.38 -6.15 12.84
CA ASP A 667 13.95 -4.78 12.58
C ASP A 667 14.85 -3.77 13.32
N CYS A 668 15.21 -4.03 14.59
CA CYS A 668 16.19 -3.21 15.32
C CYS A 668 17.56 -3.17 14.60
N SER A 669 18.00 -4.31 14.03
CA SER A 669 19.26 -4.33 13.27
C SER A 669 19.17 -3.56 11.96
N ALA A 670 18.04 -3.61 11.26
CA ALA A 670 17.86 -2.90 10.01
C ALA A 670 17.95 -1.37 10.22
N GLU A 671 17.59 -0.91 11.42
CA GLU A 671 17.65 0.48 11.86
C GLU A 671 18.93 0.85 12.64
N HIS A 672 19.93 -0.04 12.66
CA HIS A 672 21.20 0.18 13.36
C HIS A 672 21.11 0.29 14.90
N PHE A 673 20.01 -0.16 15.52
CA PHE A 673 19.89 -0.32 16.98
C PHE A 673 20.56 -1.63 17.43
N TYR A 674 21.89 -1.71 17.28
CA TYR A 674 22.65 -2.96 17.46
C TYR A 674 22.60 -3.52 18.89
N HIS A 675 22.60 -2.66 19.91
CA HIS A 675 22.51 -3.08 21.31
C HIS A 675 21.19 -3.81 21.60
N GLU A 676 20.07 -3.20 21.25
CA GLU A 676 18.74 -3.79 21.45
C GLU A 676 18.57 -5.07 20.60
N ALA A 677 19.05 -5.05 19.35
CA ALA A 677 19.06 -6.24 18.50
C ALA A 677 19.87 -7.39 19.12
N TYR A 678 20.98 -7.08 19.79
CA TYR A 678 21.80 -8.03 20.53
C TYR A 678 21.05 -8.64 21.71
N GLU A 679 20.48 -7.83 22.60
CA GLU A 679 19.73 -8.31 23.77
C GLU A 679 18.57 -9.22 23.38
N LEU A 680 17.79 -8.81 22.37
CA LEU A 680 16.70 -9.62 21.83
C LEU A 680 17.21 -10.92 21.21
N ALA A 681 18.35 -10.89 20.52
CA ALA A 681 18.93 -12.11 19.95
C ALA A 681 19.44 -13.09 21.04
N VAL A 682 20.04 -12.61 22.14
CA VAL A 682 20.35 -13.46 23.32
C VAL A 682 19.06 -14.11 23.81
N GLN A 683 18.03 -13.29 24.05
CA GLN A 683 16.76 -13.73 24.60
C GLN A 683 16.10 -14.79 23.71
N GLY A 684 16.10 -14.60 22.39
CA GLY A 684 15.56 -15.55 21.43
C GLY A 684 16.32 -16.88 21.42
N LEU A 685 17.64 -16.83 21.54
CA LEU A 685 18.50 -18.02 21.60
C LEU A 685 18.30 -18.81 22.90
N ASP A 686 18.19 -18.13 24.03
CA ASP A 686 17.91 -18.75 25.33
C ASP A 686 16.53 -19.41 25.36
N GLU A 687 15.51 -18.72 24.86
CA GLU A 687 14.16 -19.27 24.77
C GLU A 687 14.10 -20.49 23.85
N MET A 688 14.79 -20.43 22.71
CA MET A 688 14.93 -21.57 21.80
C MET A 688 15.65 -22.74 22.49
N ARG A 689 16.76 -22.48 23.19
CA ARG A 689 17.55 -23.49 23.88
C ARG A 689 16.69 -24.25 24.89
N CYS A 690 15.98 -23.51 25.74
CA CYS A 690 15.11 -24.10 26.73
C CYS A 690 13.92 -24.83 26.08
N LEU A 691 13.30 -24.27 25.04
CA LEU A 691 12.20 -24.92 24.30
C LEU A 691 12.64 -26.28 23.73
N CYS A 692 13.78 -26.32 23.04
CA CYS A 692 14.30 -27.57 22.49
C CYS A 692 14.67 -28.57 23.59
N ARG A 693 15.31 -28.14 24.68
CA ARG A 693 15.64 -29.02 25.82
C ARG A 693 14.39 -29.69 26.38
N ASP A 694 13.35 -28.91 26.65
CA ASP A 694 12.11 -29.41 27.23
C ASP A 694 11.41 -30.40 26.24
N LEU A 695 11.37 -30.06 24.94
CA LEU A 695 10.82 -30.94 23.90
C LEU A 695 11.60 -32.25 23.72
N PHE A 696 12.93 -32.20 23.75
CA PHE A 696 13.76 -33.40 23.62
C PHE A 696 13.62 -34.30 24.85
N ALA A 697 13.60 -33.73 26.06
CA ALA A 697 13.37 -34.49 27.29
C ALA A 697 12.03 -35.24 27.24
N GLU A 698 10.98 -34.60 26.73
CA GLU A 698 9.66 -35.19 26.59
C GLU A 698 9.57 -36.27 25.50
N LEU A 699 10.18 -36.03 24.33
CA LEU A 699 10.08 -36.94 23.19
C LEU A 699 11.05 -38.13 23.28
N TYR A 700 12.18 -37.96 23.97
CA TYR A 700 13.29 -38.92 23.97
C TYR A 700 13.75 -39.37 25.36
N GLY A 701 13.27 -38.76 26.45
CA GLY A 701 13.63 -39.17 27.82
C GLY A 701 15.14 -39.12 28.06
N GLU A 702 15.73 -40.22 28.50
CA GLU A 702 17.18 -40.34 28.77
C GLU A 702 18.04 -40.12 27.52
N ASP A 703 17.51 -40.38 26.32
CA ASP A 703 18.23 -40.17 25.05
C ASP A 703 18.28 -38.70 24.61
N ALA A 704 17.59 -37.79 25.32
CA ALA A 704 17.50 -36.37 24.96
C ALA A 704 18.87 -35.67 24.88
N GLU A 705 19.82 -36.05 25.74
CA GLU A 705 21.14 -35.43 25.80
C GLU A 705 21.93 -35.62 24.50
N ARG A 706 21.67 -36.71 23.75
CA ARG A 706 22.26 -36.93 22.42
C ARG A 706 22.00 -35.76 21.49
N PHE A 707 20.82 -35.14 21.53
CA PHE A 707 20.42 -34.08 20.61
C PHE A 707 20.86 -32.67 21.04
N ARG A 708 21.43 -32.52 22.24
CA ARG A 708 21.81 -31.22 22.81
C ARG A 708 22.67 -30.38 21.87
N LYS A 709 23.58 -31.02 21.14
CA LYS A 709 24.46 -30.41 20.13
C LYS A 709 23.70 -29.64 19.02
N LEU A 710 22.46 -30.01 18.72
CA LEU A 710 21.65 -29.36 17.67
C LEU A 710 21.14 -27.96 18.05
N TYR A 711 20.95 -27.68 19.34
CA TYR A 711 20.30 -26.45 19.79
C TYR A 711 21.07 -25.66 20.85
N ASP A 712 21.85 -26.32 21.72
CA ASP A 712 22.60 -25.66 22.79
C ASP A 712 23.97 -25.15 22.31
N PRO A 713 24.22 -23.82 22.27
CA PRO A 713 25.51 -23.26 21.92
C PRO A 713 26.63 -23.63 22.89
N GLU A 714 26.31 -23.92 24.15
CA GLU A 714 27.29 -24.22 25.19
C GLU A 714 27.72 -25.68 25.19
N ALA A 715 27.02 -26.57 24.48
CA ALA A 715 27.48 -27.94 24.20
C ALA A 715 28.69 -27.99 23.23
N SER A 716 29.42 -26.88 23.15
CA SER A 716 30.37 -26.44 22.12
C SER A 716 31.73 -27.14 22.17
N THR A 717 32.07 -27.88 23.23
CA THR A 717 33.28 -28.74 23.23
C THR A 717 33.30 -29.78 22.12
N VAL A 718 32.17 -29.96 21.42
CA VAL A 718 31.96 -30.89 20.31
C VAL A 718 32.31 -30.25 18.95
N PHE A 719 32.10 -28.94 18.74
CA PHE A 719 32.45 -28.22 17.50
C PHE A 719 33.77 -27.44 17.60
N VAL A 720 34.33 -27.35 18.81
CA VAL A 720 35.62 -26.70 19.09
C VAL A 720 36.73 -27.71 18.89
N VAL A 721 37.54 -27.50 17.85
CA VAL A 721 38.89 -28.06 17.77
C VAL A 721 39.81 -26.99 18.33
N ASP A 722 40.69 -27.35 19.28
CA ASP A 722 41.72 -26.44 19.79
C ASP A 722 42.42 -25.70 18.62
N GLY A 723 42.40 -24.36 18.68
CA GLY A 723 43.06 -23.50 17.70
C GLY A 723 42.15 -22.98 16.58
N ASP A 724 42.72 -22.85 15.38
CA ASP A 724 42.12 -22.15 14.23
C ASP A 724 41.48 -23.09 13.20
N ASN A 725 41.15 -24.32 13.58
CA ASN A 725 40.56 -25.30 12.67
C ASN A 725 39.05 -25.05 12.48
N THR A 726 38.64 -24.84 11.22
CA THR A 726 37.24 -24.63 10.83
C THR A 726 36.53 -25.92 10.41
N GLU A 727 37.23 -27.06 10.43
CA GLU A 727 36.72 -28.37 9.99
C GLU A 727 36.04 -29.15 11.13
N LEU A 728 34.92 -29.82 10.80
CA LEU A 728 34.25 -30.72 11.74
C LEU A 728 34.78 -32.16 11.58
N PRO A 729 35.14 -32.87 12.67
CA PRO A 729 35.50 -34.29 12.60
C PRO A 729 34.42 -35.12 11.88
N TYR A 730 34.85 -36.03 11.01
CA TYR A 730 33.94 -36.78 10.14
C TYR A 730 32.90 -37.61 10.92
N GLU A 731 33.33 -38.22 12.03
CA GLU A 731 32.45 -39.03 12.89
C GLU A 731 31.31 -38.20 13.47
N LEU A 732 31.64 -37.02 14.00
CA LEU A 732 30.67 -36.08 14.53
C LEU A 732 29.78 -35.50 13.44
N TYR A 733 30.35 -35.16 12.29
CA TYR A 733 29.59 -34.71 11.12
C TYR A 733 28.54 -35.76 10.71
N ALA A 734 28.94 -37.03 10.66
CA ALA A 734 28.04 -38.13 10.35
C ALA A 734 26.94 -38.32 11.40
N GLU A 735 27.28 -38.17 12.69
CA GLU A 735 26.32 -38.22 13.80
C GLU A 735 25.27 -37.11 13.71
N VAL A 736 25.70 -35.85 13.54
CA VAL A 736 24.79 -34.70 13.40
C VAL A 736 23.92 -34.83 12.14
N CYS A 737 24.46 -35.33 11.03
CA CYS A 737 23.65 -35.64 9.85
C CYS A 737 22.56 -36.69 10.16
N SER A 738 22.91 -37.74 10.91
CA SER A 738 21.94 -38.77 11.32
C SER A 738 20.83 -38.19 12.19
N ASP A 739 21.19 -37.38 13.18
CA ASP A 739 20.23 -36.74 14.09
C ASP A 739 19.31 -35.78 13.32
N CYS A 740 19.86 -34.94 12.46
CA CYS A 740 19.07 -34.06 11.59
C CYS A 740 18.10 -34.84 10.69
N ALA A 741 18.53 -35.99 10.15
CA ALA A 741 17.67 -36.85 9.35
C ALA A 741 16.55 -37.49 10.16
N GLU A 742 16.77 -37.73 11.46
CA GLU A 742 15.77 -38.22 12.39
C GLU A 742 14.71 -37.15 12.65
N ILE A 743 15.12 -35.93 13.02
CA ILE A 743 14.21 -34.80 13.25
C ILE A 743 13.43 -34.44 11.99
N TRP A 744 14.05 -34.58 10.81
CA TRP A 744 13.39 -34.27 9.54
C TRP A 744 12.10 -35.08 9.31
N LYS A 745 11.99 -36.28 9.90
CA LYS A 745 10.78 -37.12 9.81
C LYS A 745 9.54 -36.43 10.41
N PHE A 746 9.75 -35.47 11.32
CA PHE A 746 8.67 -34.76 12.00
C PHE A 746 8.04 -33.63 11.18
N LYS A 747 8.58 -33.29 10.00
CA LYS A 747 8.06 -32.23 9.12
C LYS A 747 6.55 -32.32 8.87
N ASP A 748 6.07 -33.53 8.63
CA ASP A 748 4.66 -33.82 8.32
C ASP A 748 3.98 -34.59 9.47
N SER A 749 4.52 -34.51 10.70
CA SER A 749 3.95 -35.19 11.86
C SER A 749 2.59 -34.61 12.24
N ARG A 750 1.70 -35.48 12.74
CA ARG A 750 0.42 -35.10 13.35
C ARG A 750 0.55 -34.80 14.85
N ASN A 751 1.71 -35.08 15.46
CA ASN A 751 2.01 -34.73 16.83
C ASN A 751 2.53 -33.28 16.87
N GLU A 752 1.86 -32.41 17.62
CA GLU A 752 2.21 -30.99 17.64
C GLU A 752 3.59 -30.75 18.27
N LYS A 753 4.01 -31.53 19.27
CA LYS A 753 5.35 -31.42 19.88
C LYS A 753 6.46 -31.74 18.87
N GLU A 754 6.29 -32.82 18.11
CA GLU A 754 7.23 -33.23 17.06
C GLU A 754 7.34 -32.16 15.96
N LYS A 755 6.18 -31.62 15.55
CA LYS A 755 6.09 -30.56 14.55
C LYS A 755 6.74 -29.26 15.03
N VAL A 756 6.47 -28.82 16.27
CA VAL A 756 7.11 -27.65 16.88
C VAL A 756 8.62 -27.86 16.96
N LEU A 757 9.08 -29.04 17.39
CA LEU A 757 10.52 -29.35 17.44
C LEU A 757 11.17 -29.21 16.05
N TRP A 758 10.53 -29.77 15.01
CA TRP A 758 11.01 -29.62 13.64
C TRP A 758 11.03 -28.15 13.19
N GLU A 759 9.95 -27.41 13.39
CA GLU A 759 9.87 -26.01 12.98
C GLU A 759 10.92 -25.16 13.71
N VAL A 760 11.09 -25.33 15.03
CA VAL A 760 12.08 -24.57 15.80
C VAL A 760 13.50 -24.85 15.29
N LEU A 761 13.88 -26.11 15.11
CA LEU A 761 15.25 -26.47 14.70
C LEU A 761 15.53 -26.18 13.22
N MET A 762 14.59 -26.49 12.35
CA MET A 762 14.79 -26.47 10.89
C MET A 762 14.36 -25.15 10.26
N LYS A 763 13.50 -24.37 10.92
CA LYS A 763 12.99 -23.09 10.38
C LYS A 763 13.41 -21.92 11.26
N ASP A 764 13.00 -21.89 12.53
CA ASP A 764 13.11 -20.70 13.37
C ASP A 764 14.56 -20.43 13.80
N CYS A 765 15.29 -21.46 14.27
CA CYS A 765 16.73 -21.42 14.56
C CYS A 765 17.56 -21.03 13.34
N GLN A 766 17.19 -21.57 12.18
CA GLN A 766 17.88 -21.27 10.91
C GLN A 766 17.66 -19.82 10.46
N ASN A 767 16.58 -19.20 10.95
CA ASN A 767 16.15 -17.84 10.69
C ASN A 767 16.41 -16.88 11.86
N LEU A 768 17.29 -17.23 12.81
CA LEU A 768 17.96 -16.22 13.66
C LEU A 768 18.78 -15.33 12.70
N ARG A 769 18.07 -14.38 12.07
CA ARG A 769 18.40 -13.82 10.75
C ARG A 769 19.49 -12.77 10.84
N GLY A 770 19.69 -12.21 12.03
CA GLY A 770 20.92 -11.61 12.47
C GLY A 770 21.73 -12.66 13.21
N ASN A 771 22.96 -12.88 12.77
CA ASN A 771 23.87 -13.61 13.62
C ASN A 771 23.97 -12.80 14.90
N PHE A 772 23.53 -13.36 16.02
CA PHE A 772 23.81 -12.83 17.34
C PHE A 772 25.26 -12.27 17.46
N PRO A 773 26.29 -12.93 16.88
CA PRO A 773 27.65 -12.39 16.74
C PRO A 773 27.88 -11.15 15.86
N TRP A 774 27.02 -10.88 14.88
CA TRP A 774 27.15 -9.72 13.99
C TRP A 774 26.88 -8.42 14.73
N TYR A 775 25.89 -8.41 15.62
CA TYR A 775 25.58 -7.25 16.45
C TYR A 775 26.73 -6.91 17.39
N MET A 776 27.37 -7.94 17.95
CA MET A 776 28.60 -7.81 18.73
C MET A 776 29.72 -7.11 17.94
N LEU A 777 29.90 -7.40 16.65
CA LEU A 777 30.97 -6.75 15.86
C LEU A 777 30.79 -5.24 15.70
N HIS A 778 29.55 -4.76 15.62
CA HIS A 778 29.25 -3.39 15.18
C HIS A 778 28.85 -2.44 16.31
N ASP A 779 28.40 -2.97 17.46
CA ASP A 779 28.06 -2.15 18.60
C ASP A 779 29.33 -1.61 19.30
N LYS A 780 29.46 -0.28 19.38
CA LYS A 780 30.58 0.38 20.07
C LYS A 780 30.44 0.30 21.59
N GLU A 781 29.22 0.17 22.11
CA GLU A 781 28.93 0.07 23.55
C GLU A 781 29.24 -1.33 24.11
N LEU A 782 29.31 -2.35 23.24
CA LEU A 782 29.70 -3.72 23.58
C LEU A 782 31.19 -4.02 23.35
N ARG A 783 32.04 -2.99 23.14
CA ARG A 783 33.49 -3.14 23.03
C ARG A 783 34.10 -3.22 24.43
N GLU A 784 34.89 -4.25 24.68
CA GLU A 784 35.62 -4.36 25.94
C GLU A 784 36.86 -3.45 25.91
N GLU A 785 37.15 -2.79 27.04
CA GLU A 785 38.39 -1.98 27.17
C GLU A 785 39.64 -2.88 27.20
N ASP A 786 39.49 -4.12 27.66
CA ASP A 786 40.55 -5.12 27.72
C ASP A 786 40.67 -5.89 26.39
N GLN A 787 41.89 -5.94 25.85
CA GLN A 787 42.17 -6.58 24.56
C GLN A 787 42.02 -8.12 24.58
N GLU A 788 42.28 -8.77 25.73
CA GLU A 788 42.10 -10.22 25.86
C GLU A 788 40.61 -10.58 25.90
N GLU A 789 39.80 -9.79 26.60
CA GLU A 789 38.35 -9.96 26.66
C GLU A 789 37.69 -9.69 25.30
N GLU A 790 38.10 -8.63 24.60
CA GLU A 790 37.63 -8.34 23.24
C GLU A 790 38.00 -9.47 22.26
N MET A 791 39.22 -10.02 22.36
CA MET A 791 39.62 -11.17 21.55
C MET A 791 38.85 -12.44 21.92
N ALA A 792 38.53 -12.67 23.19
CA ALA A 792 37.70 -13.79 23.63
C ALA A 792 36.28 -13.68 23.05
N ARG A 793 35.70 -12.48 23.06
CA ARG A 793 34.39 -12.15 22.47
C ARG A 793 34.36 -12.38 20.96
N LEU A 794 35.37 -11.88 20.23
CA LEU A 794 35.52 -12.12 18.78
C LEU A 794 35.70 -13.61 18.46
N ASN A 795 36.46 -14.35 19.27
CA ASN A 795 36.58 -15.79 19.11
C ASN A 795 35.25 -16.51 19.34
N ALA A 796 34.46 -16.12 20.35
CA ALA A 796 33.11 -16.68 20.56
C ALA A 796 32.18 -16.43 19.36
N CYS A 797 32.28 -15.25 18.74
CA CYS A 797 31.57 -14.90 17.51
C CYS A 797 31.91 -15.84 16.35
N VAL A 798 33.21 -16.06 16.11
CA VAL A 798 33.72 -16.99 15.09
C VAL A 798 33.19 -18.39 15.33
N GLN A 799 33.29 -18.90 16.57
CA GLN A 799 32.85 -20.26 16.91
C GLN A 799 31.35 -20.46 16.69
N HIS A 800 30.52 -19.48 17.06
CA HIS A 800 29.10 -19.52 16.80
C HIS A 800 28.79 -19.53 15.29
N GLY A 801 29.49 -18.72 14.50
CA GLY A 801 29.40 -18.75 13.04
C GLY A 801 29.71 -20.13 12.46
N ILE A 802 30.83 -20.74 12.87
CA ILE A 802 31.28 -22.06 12.42
C ILE A 802 30.22 -23.13 12.75
N ARG A 803 29.71 -23.13 13.98
CA ARG A 803 28.67 -24.04 14.42
C ARG A 803 27.43 -23.96 13.53
N THR A 804 26.92 -22.76 13.30
CA THR A 804 25.69 -22.59 12.51
C THR A 804 25.88 -22.93 11.03
N TYR A 805 27.09 -22.74 10.48
CA TYR A 805 27.45 -23.22 9.16
C TYR A 805 27.39 -24.76 9.09
N TRP A 806 28.09 -25.45 9.98
CA TRP A 806 28.12 -26.91 9.99
C TRP A 806 26.75 -27.52 10.23
N LEU A 807 25.95 -26.96 11.13
CA LEU A 807 24.57 -27.40 11.35
C LEU A 807 23.74 -27.30 10.05
N ARG A 808 23.82 -26.17 9.34
CA ARG A 808 23.13 -25.98 8.05
C ARG A 808 23.63 -26.94 6.97
N ARG A 809 24.94 -27.18 6.94
CA ARG A 809 25.56 -28.15 6.02
C ARG A 809 25.08 -29.57 6.31
N CYS A 810 25.07 -30.00 7.57
CA CYS A 810 24.56 -31.30 7.99
C CYS A 810 23.08 -31.45 7.61
N ILE A 811 22.24 -30.43 7.86
CA ILE A 811 20.82 -30.44 7.45
C ILE A 811 20.72 -30.62 5.93
N LEU A 812 21.45 -29.83 5.15
CA LEU A 812 21.45 -29.92 3.68
C LEU A 812 21.87 -31.31 3.18
N ASP A 813 22.95 -31.86 3.73
CA ASP A 813 23.43 -33.19 3.36
C ASP A 813 22.43 -34.29 3.74
N SER A 814 21.79 -34.18 4.90
CA SER A 814 20.70 -35.08 5.31
C SER A 814 19.53 -35.03 4.33
N LEU A 815 19.14 -33.84 3.87
CA LEU A 815 18.10 -33.68 2.84
C LEU A 815 18.47 -34.35 1.51
N MET A 816 19.72 -34.20 1.10
CA MET A 816 20.22 -34.77 -0.14
C MET A 816 20.33 -36.30 -0.09
N ARG A 817 20.49 -36.88 1.11
CA ARG A 817 20.60 -38.33 1.36
C ARG A 817 19.24 -39.04 1.51
N THR A 818 18.19 -38.39 1.99
CA THR A 818 16.88 -39.03 2.30
C THR A 818 15.92 -39.22 1.11
N SER A 819 16.40 -39.29 -0.14
CA SER A 819 15.58 -39.42 -1.36
C SER A 819 14.61 -38.26 -1.64
N LEU A 820 14.64 -37.19 -0.85
CA LEU A 820 13.80 -35.99 -0.97
C LEU A 820 14.34 -34.96 -1.99
N LYS A 821 15.23 -35.40 -2.91
CA LYS A 821 15.82 -34.59 -4.00
C LYS A 821 14.79 -33.92 -4.91
N THR A 822 13.52 -34.31 -4.83
CA THR A 822 12.40 -33.72 -5.59
C THR A 822 11.91 -32.38 -5.02
N GLN A 823 12.30 -31.99 -3.80
CA GLN A 823 11.91 -30.70 -3.18
C GLN A 823 12.92 -29.57 -3.47
N ASN A 824 13.13 -29.25 -4.76
CA ASN A 824 14.14 -28.29 -5.23
C ASN A 824 14.12 -26.94 -4.50
N ASN A 825 12.95 -26.43 -4.11
CA ASN A 825 12.84 -25.14 -3.42
C ASN A 825 13.41 -25.17 -1.99
N VAL A 826 13.18 -26.25 -1.24
CA VAL A 826 13.67 -26.40 0.14
C VAL A 826 15.19 -26.54 0.15
N VAL A 827 15.73 -27.35 -0.76
CA VAL A 827 17.17 -27.53 -0.95
C VAL A 827 17.82 -26.19 -1.30
N ALA A 828 17.24 -25.44 -2.25
CA ALA A 828 17.75 -24.12 -2.64
C ALA A 828 17.73 -23.10 -1.50
N GLU A 829 16.71 -23.12 -0.63
CA GLU A 829 16.64 -22.25 0.55
C GLU A 829 17.74 -22.54 1.56
N PHE A 830 17.95 -23.82 1.89
CA PHE A 830 19.02 -24.24 2.81
C PHE A 830 20.41 -23.98 2.25
N GLN A 831 20.63 -24.20 0.95
CA GLN A 831 21.88 -23.83 0.28
C GLN A 831 22.19 -22.33 0.48
N LYS A 832 21.21 -21.45 0.30
CA LYS A 832 21.39 -20.01 0.53
C LYS A 832 21.73 -19.69 1.99
N LYS A 833 21.01 -20.29 2.95
CA LYS A 833 21.26 -20.08 4.40
C LYS A 833 22.65 -20.57 4.80
N MET A 834 23.06 -21.74 4.33
CA MET A 834 24.38 -22.33 4.56
C MET A 834 25.48 -21.43 4.01
N LEU A 835 25.38 -20.99 2.76
CA LEU A 835 26.38 -20.11 2.15
C LEU A 835 26.47 -18.75 2.86
N LYS A 836 25.34 -18.20 3.33
CA LYS A 836 25.34 -16.97 4.15
C LYS A 836 26.07 -17.21 5.47
N ALA A 837 25.81 -18.32 6.15
CA ALA A 837 26.51 -18.68 7.39
C ALA A 837 28.02 -18.81 7.15
N TYR A 838 28.40 -19.46 6.05
CA TYR A 838 29.80 -19.67 5.70
C TYR A 838 30.52 -18.35 5.43
N HIS A 839 29.86 -17.44 4.74
CA HIS A 839 30.34 -16.08 4.53
C HIS A 839 30.52 -15.31 5.85
N ASN A 840 29.57 -15.41 6.77
CA ASN A 840 29.67 -14.72 8.07
C ASN A 840 30.89 -15.20 8.87
N VAL A 841 31.23 -16.50 8.80
CA VAL A 841 32.49 -17.02 9.38
C VAL A 841 33.71 -16.31 8.81
N CYS A 842 33.74 -16.09 7.50
CA CYS A 842 34.84 -15.35 6.87
C CYS A 842 34.92 -13.91 7.39
N ALA A 843 33.77 -13.24 7.55
CA ALA A 843 33.72 -11.90 8.13
C ALA A 843 34.26 -11.89 9.58
N TYR A 844 33.81 -12.81 10.44
CA TYR A 844 34.29 -12.91 11.82
C TYR A 844 35.79 -13.18 11.90
N LEU A 845 36.32 -14.09 11.06
CA LEU A 845 37.76 -14.36 11.00
C LEU A 845 38.56 -13.12 10.58
N SER A 846 38.01 -12.31 9.67
CA SER A 846 38.63 -11.05 9.27
C SER A 846 38.64 -10.04 10.40
N GLU A 847 37.52 -9.87 11.12
CA GLU A 847 37.43 -8.96 12.27
C GLU A 847 38.27 -9.43 13.47
N SER A 848 38.44 -10.74 13.67
CA SER A 848 39.32 -11.30 14.70
C SER A 848 40.82 -11.22 14.35
N GLY A 849 41.22 -10.36 13.41
CA GLY A 849 42.61 -10.17 13.00
C GLY A 849 43.21 -11.33 12.19
N LYS A 850 42.40 -12.23 11.61
CA LYS A 850 42.85 -13.39 10.83
C LYS A 850 42.41 -13.33 9.34
N PRO A 851 42.66 -12.23 8.61
CA PRO A 851 42.15 -12.04 7.24
C PRO A 851 42.72 -13.05 6.23
N GLY A 852 43.91 -13.61 6.48
CA GLY A 852 44.47 -14.70 5.66
C GLY A 852 43.64 -15.98 5.69
N LYS A 853 43.07 -16.32 6.85
CA LYS A 853 42.19 -17.48 7.01
C LYS A 853 40.82 -17.20 6.40
N ALA A 854 40.28 -16.00 6.62
CA ALA A 854 39.08 -15.53 5.93
C ALA A 854 39.21 -15.62 4.40
N GLY A 855 40.37 -15.22 3.85
CA GLY A 855 40.64 -15.31 2.42
C GLY A 855 40.80 -16.72 1.87
N LEU A 856 41.34 -17.68 2.65
CA LEU A 856 41.36 -19.09 2.24
C LEU A 856 39.95 -19.68 2.24
N LEU A 857 39.22 -19.49 3.34
CA LEU A 857 37.85 -19.98 3.51
C LEU A 857 36.89 -19.37 2.48
N GLY A 858 37.03 -18.07 2.19
CA GLY A 858 36.24 -17.37 1.19
C GLY A 858 36.40 -17.95 -0.23
N ARG A 859 37.57 -18.54 -0.57
CA ARG A 859 37.73 -19.24 -1.85
C ARG A 859 36.91 -20.52 -1.90
N GLU A 860 36.89 -21.29 -0.82
CA GLU A 860 36.06 -22.48 -0.71
C GLU A 860 34.58 -22.13 -0.81
N VAL A 861 34.14 -21.08 -0.10
CA VAL A 861 32.77 -20.54 -0.19
C VAL A 861 32.42 -20.19 -1.63
N LEU A 862 33.33 -19.54 -2.36
CA LEU A 862 33.12 -19.15 -3.75
C LEU A 862 33.00 -20.36 -4.68
N GLU A 863 33.83 -21.38 -4.51
CA GLU A 863 33.78 -22.63 -5.27
C GLU A 863 32.50 -23.41 -5.00
N GLU A 864 32.11 -23.50 -3.73
CA GLU A 864 30.89 -24.16 -3.31
C GLU A 864 29.64 -23.40 -3.78
N THR A 865 29.64 -22.07 -3.71
CA THR A 865 28.57 -21.23 -4.29
C THR A 865 28.43 -21.48 -5.78
N ARG A 866 29.53 -21.61 -6.54
CA ARG A 866 29.49 -21.91 -7.98
C ARG A 866 28.96 -23.30 -8.28
N SER A 867 29.27 -24.29 -7.43
CA SER A 867 28.81 -25.67 -7.58
C SER A 867 27.32 -25.81 -7.30
N LEU A 868 26.82 -25.14 -6.25
CA LEU A 868 25.45 -25.27 -5.78
C LEU A 868 24.46 -24.36 -6.51
N MET A 869 24.88 -23.16 -6.90
CA MET A 869 23.99 -22.18 -7.53
C MET A 869 23.93 -22.40 -9.04
N SER A 870 22.71 -22.52 -9.58
CA SER A 870 22.51 -22.60 -11.03
C SER A 870 22.96 -21.31 -11.74
N GLN A 871 23.53 -21.48 -12.93
CA GLN A 871 23.82 -20.36 -13.82
C GLN A 871 22.51 -19.69 -14.25
N ARG A 872 22.51 -18.36 -14.26
CA ARG A 872 21.39 -17.54 -14.71
C ARG A 872 21.54 -17.22 -16.19
N THR A 873 20.42 -16.90 -16.84
CA THR A 873 20.45 -16.21 -18.12
C THR A 873 21.07 -14.82 -17.91
N PRO A 874 22.04 -14.38 -18.75
CA PRO A 874 22.61 -13.04 -18.63
C PRO A 874 21.52 -11.97 -18.68
N GLN A 875 21.66 -10.94 -17.86
CA GLN A 875 20.74 -9.81 -17.86
C GLN A 875 20.86 -8.99 -19.15
N GLU A 876 19.85 -8.18 -19.46
CA GLU A 876 19.78 -7.40 -20.70
C GLU A 876 20.99 -6.45 -20.86
N GLY A 877 21.45 -5.81 -19.78
CA GLY A 877 22.66 -4.98 -19.77
C GLY A 877 23.91 -5.75 -20.20
N ALA A 878 24.08 -6.98 -19.72
CA ALA A 878 25.16 -7.87 -20.12
C ALA A 878 25.04 -8.33 -21.59
N ILE A 879 23.83 -8.63 -22.06
CA ILE A 879 23.59 -8.98 -23.47
C ILE A 879 23.98 -7.81 -24.38
N ASN A 880 23.59 -6.59 -24.02
CA ASN A 880 23.89 -5.38 -24.80
C ASN A 880 25.39 -5.06 -24.76
N PHE A 881 26.03 -5.18 -23.60
CA PHE A 881 27.48 -5.03 -23.48
C PHE A 881 28.23 -6.05 -24.36
N LEU A 882 27.86 -7.33 -24.29
CA LEU A 882 28.48 -8.38 -25.12
C LEU A 882 28.33 -8.11 -26.62
N LYS A 883 27.17 -7.60 -27.08
CA LYS A 883 26.98 -7.17 -28.46
C LYS A 883 27.89 -5.99 -28.83
N SER A 884 28.01 -5.00 -27.95
CA SER A 884 28.89 -3.84 -28.19
C SER A 884 30.38 -4.21 -28.27
N MET A 885 30.78 -5.36 -27.72
CA MET A 885 32.14 -5.90 -27.85
C MET A 885 32.39 -6.59 -29.20
N GLU A 886 31.34 -6.89 -29.98
CA GLU A 886 31.46 -7.39 -31.36
C GLU A 886 31.74 -6.23 -32.36
N GLU A 887 31.50 -4.98 -31.98
CA GLU A 887 31.78 -3.78 -32.77
C GLU A 887 33.26 -3.37 -32.66
N LYS A 888 33.95 -3.21 -33.80
CA LYS A 888 35.40 -2.99 -33.86
C LYS A 888 35.86 -1.56 -33.48
N ASP A 889 34.97 -0.56 -33.50
CA ASP A 889 35.31 0.87 -33.43
C ASP A 889 34.66 1.60 -32.23
N GLY A 890 34.58 0.96 -31.06
CA GLY A 890 34.04 1.57 -29.84
C GLY A 890 35.09 2.32 -29.00
N GLU A 891 34.68 3.39 -28.32
CA GLU A 891 35.51 4.13 -27.35
C GLU A 891 36.07 3.20 -26.25
N GLU A 892 37.36 3.35 -25.93
CA GLU A 892 38.05 2.50 -24.96
C GLU A 892 37.74 2.93 -23.52
N THR A 893 36.56 2.51 -23.03
CA THR A 893 36.09 2.75 -21.66
C THR A 893 36.74 1.81 -20.64
N LEU A 894 36.66 2.15 -19.34
CA LEU A 894 37.14 1.30 -18.24
C LEU A 894 36.64 -0.15 -18.37
N LEU A 895 35.36 -0.34 -18.69
CA LEU A 895 34.74 -1.67 -18.83
C LEU A 895 35.36 -2.48 -19.98
N ARG A 896 35.68 -1.84 -21.13
CA ARG A 896 36.36 -2.51 -22.25
C ARG A 896 37.78 -2.92 -21.88
N ILE A 897 38.49 -2.10 -21.11
CA ILE A 897 39.84 -2.42 -20.64
C ILE A 897 39.79 -3.61 -19.66
N LEU A 898 38.88 -3.58 -18.68
CA LEU A 898 38.69 -4.67 -17.72
C LEU A 898 38.30 -5.98 -18.42
N TRP A 899 37.41 -5.92 -19.41
CA TRP A 899 37.02 -7.07 -20.22
C TRP A 899 38.21 -7.76 -20.92
N LYS A 900 39.08 -6.97 -21.57
CA LYS A 900 40.29 -7.48 -22.23
C LYS A 900 41.27 -8.06 -21.22
N ARG A 901 41.47 -7.38 -20.08
CA ARG A 901 42.36 -7.81 -19.00
C ARG A 901 41.95 -9.17 -18.43
N GLU A 902 40.65 -9.36 -18.20
CA GLU A 902 40.10 -10.59 -17.63
C GLU A 902 40.01 -11.76 -18.62
N LYS A 903 40.51 -11.58 -19.86
CA LYS A 903 40.55 -12.60 -20.92
C LYS A 903 39.17 -13.20 -21.19
N LEU A 904 38.15 -12.35 -21.23
CA LEU A 904 36.77 -12.73 -21.54
C LEU A 904 36.47 -12.63 -23.05
N ASP A 905 37.50 -12.71 -23.88
CA ASP A 905 37.52 -12.43 -25.33
C ASP A 905 36.65 -13.34 -26.23
N THR A 906 35.96 -14.33 -25.68
CA THR A 906 34.99 -15.15 -26.42
C THR A 906 33.57 -14.92 -25.93
N LYS A 907 32.60 -14.97 -26.86
CA LYS A 907 31.17 -14.92 -26.53
C LYS A 907 30.79 -15.95 -25.45
N LYS A 908 31.43 -17.13 -25.46
CA LYS A 908 31.19 -18.20 -24.48
C LYS A 908 31.73 -17.86 -23.09
N THR A 909 32.97 -17.38 -22.97
CA THR A 909 33.56 -17.00 -21.69
C THR A 909 32.85 -15.79 -21.08
N GLY A 910 32.45 -14.85 -21.94
CA GLY A 910 31.57 -13.73 -21.61
C GLY A 910 30.21 -14.10 -21.04
N VAL A 911 29.45 -14.90 -21.80
CA VAL A 911 28.13 -15.39 -21.39
C VAL A 911 28.25 -16.14 -20.07
N ASN A 912 29.20 -17.06 -19.94
CA ASN A 912 29.41 -17.79 -18.69
C ASN A 912 29.73 -16.88 -17.50
N PHE A 913 30.52 -15.82 -17.72
CA PHE A 913 30.87 -14.85 -16.69
C PHE A 913 29.64 -14.08 -16.19
N PHE A 914 28.83 -13.55 -17.11
CA PHE A 914 27.60 -12.79 -16.79
C PHE A 914 26.40 -13.68 -16.42
N SER A 915 26.52 -14.99 -16.59
CA SER A 915 25.58 -16.00 -16.11
C SER A 915 25.79 -16.40 -14.65
N GLN A 916 26.80 -15.86 -13.96
CA GLN A 916 26.99 -16.13 -12.53
C GLN A 916 25.85 -15.54 -11.68
N SER A 917 25.51 -16.20 -10.58
CA SER A 917 24.53 -15.67 -9.63
C SER A 917 25.10 -14.48 -8.83
N ASP A 918 24.23 -13.58 -8.36
CA ASP A 918 24.68 -12.41 -7.56
C ASP A 918 25.48 -12.82 -6.32
N ASN A 919 25.15 -13.96 -5.70
CA ASN A 919 25.88 -14.50 -4.56
C ASN A 919 27.36 -14.75 -4.90
N VAL A 920 27.64 -15.25 -6.10
CA VAL A 920 29.02 -15.49 -6.57
C VAL A 920 29.78 -14.16 -6.68
N VAL A 921 29.12 -13.12 -7.18
CA VAL A 921 29.70 -11.78 -7.36
C VAL A 921 29.91 -11.09 -6.01
N GLU A 922 29.00 -11.28 -5.05
CA GLU A 922 29.18 -10.82 -3.67
C GLU A 922 30.38 -11.51 -3.01
N GLN A 923 30.53 -12.84 -3.14
CA GLN A 923 31.71 -13.53 -2.63
C GLN A 923 33.01 -13.06 -3.29
N MET A 924 33.00 -12.72 -4.58
CA MET A 924 34.17 -12.10 -5.23
C MET A 924 34.55 -10.74 -4.64
N GLN A 925 33.57 -9.91 -4.25
CA GLN A 925 33.83 -8.63 -3.58
C GLN A 925 34.54 -8.87 -2.25
N TYR A 926 33.99 -9.77 -1.41
CA TYR A 926 34.57 -10.10 -0.12
C TYR A 926 35.98 -10.68 -0.24
N MET A 927 36.24 -11.49 -1.27
CA MET A 927 37.59 -11.92 -1.59
C MET A 927 38.54 -10.74 -1.85
N GLY A 928 38.06 -9.72 -2.56
CA GLY A 928 38.78 -8.47 -2.74
C GLY A 928 39.06 -7.76 -1.41
N ASP A 929 38.06 -7.66 -0.54
CA ASP A 929 38.16 -7.00 0.77
C ASP A 929 39.17 -7.70 1.69
N PHE A 930 39.17 -9.03 1.77
CA PHE A 930 40.14 -9.77 2.57
C PHE A 930 41.58 -9.55 2.10
N TYR A 931 41.80 -9.54 0.78
CA TYR A 931 43.13 -9.22 0.24
C TYR A 931 43.53 -7.77 0.41
N LEU A 932 42.56 -6.85 0.38
CA LEU A 932 42.82 -5.44 0.63
C LEU A 932 43.27 -5.23 2.08
N ARG A 933 42.61 -5.87 3.05
CA ARG A 933 43.01 -5.85 4.48
C ARG A 933 44.37 -6.52 4.74
N MET A 934 44.74 -7.52 3.96
CA MET A 934 46.09 -8.12 3.99
C MET A 934 47.16 -7.28 3.28
N GLU A 935 46.80 -6.14 2.71
CA GLU A 935 47.66 -5.32 1.85
C GLU A 935 48.20 -6.07 0.62
N TRP A 936 47.50 -7.15 0.21
CA TRP A 936 47.83 -7.94 -0.96
C TRP A 936 47.14 -7.34 -2.20
N TYR A 937 47.52 -6.11 -2.52
CA TYR A 937 46.84 -5.26 -3.51
C TYR A 937 46.71 -5.90 -4.89
N SER A 938 47.66 -6.72 -5.32
CA SER A 938 47.59 -7.47 -6.59
C SER A 938 46.39 -8.42 -6.66
N PHE A 939 46.10 -9.10 -5.55
CA PHE A 939 44.97 -10.02 -5.47
C PHE A 939 43.65 -9.28 -5.27
N ALA A 940 43.64 -8.23 -4.43
CA ALA A 940 42.48 -7.36 -4.25
C ALA A 940 42.04 -6.74 -5.59
N PHE A 941 42.99 -6.15 -6.31
CA PHE A 941 42.80 -5.55 -7.62
C PHE A 941 42.18 -6.52 -8.63
N LYS A 942 42.67 -7.77 -8.67
CA LYS A 942 42.16 -8.81 -9.57
C LYS A 942 40.69 -9.15 -9.30
N TRP A 943 40.29 -9.24 -8.03
CA TRP A 943 38.91 -9.55 -7.68
C TRP A 943 37.98 -8.36 -7.93
N PHE A 944 38.37 -7.16 -7.48
CA PHE A 944 37.59 -5.96 -7.72
C PHE A 944 37.45 -5.64 -9.21
N SER A 945 38.46 -5.93 -10.06
CA SER A 945 38.35 -5.80 -11.52
C SER A 945 37.17 -6.61 -12.09
N LYS A 946 37.00 -7.86 -11.63
CA LYS A 946 35.89 -8.72 -12.06
C LYS A 946 34.55 -8.20 -11.54
N VAL A 947 34.49 -7.85 -10.25
CA VAL A 947 33.24 -7.38 -9.63
C VAL A 947 32.79 -6.06 -10.24
N MET A 948 33.73 -5.15 -10.48
CA MET A 948 33.49 -3.85 -11.09
C MET A 948 32.93 -4.02 -12.50
N LEU A 949 33.55 -4.89 -13.31
CA LEU A 949 33.06 -5.23 -14.64
C LEU A 949 31.65 -5.83 -14.58
N PHE A 950 31.41 -6.78 -13.69
CA PHE A 950 30.11 -7.43 -13.55
C PHE A 950 29.01 -6.45 -13.12
N ARG A 951 29.21 -5.72 -12.03
CA ARG A 951 28.21 -4.83 -11.42
C ARG A 951 27.91 -3.64 -12.31
N SER A 952 28.92 -3.00 -12.91
CA SER A 952 28.71 -1.86 -13.82
C SER A 952 27.89 -2.25 -15.04
N VAL A 953 28.11 -3.44 -15.59
CA VAL A 953 27.38 -3.93 -16.77
C VAL A 953 25.97 -4.43 -16.42
N SER A 954 25.80 -5.05 -15.25
CA SER A 954 24.54 -5.72 -14.88
C SER A 954 23.59 -4.80 -14.12
N LYS A 955 24.10 -3.97 -13.21
CA LYS A 955 23.33 -3.09 -12.33
C LYS A 955 23.39 -1.61 -12.71
N GLY A 956 24.37 -1.22 -13.51
CA GLY A 956 24.65 0.18 -13.85
C GLY A 956 25.65 0.83 -12.90
N THR A 957 26.14 2.00 -13.29
CA THR A 957 27.22 2.73 -12.61
C THR A 957 26.74 3.47 -11.36
N GLU A 958 25.49 3.94 -11.35
CA GLU A 958 24.87 4.63 -10.20
C GLU A 958 24.31 3.70 -9.11
N ASP A 959 24.37 2.38 -9.30
CA ASP A 959 23.91 1.42 -8.29
C ASP A 959 24.78 1.50 -7.03
N SER A 960 24.15 1.49 -5.86
CA SER A 960 24.83 1.64 -4.56
C SER A 960 25.94 0.59 -4.36
N LYS A 961 25.73 -0.65 -4.82
CA LYS A 961 26.77 -1.71 -4.74
C LYS A 961 27.86 -1.53 -5.80
N THR A 962 27.57 -0.92 -6.95
CA THR A 962 28.60 -0.58 -7.94
C THR A 962 29.51 0.53 -7.41
N LEU A 963 28.94 1.59 -6.82
CA LEU A 963 29.70 2.69 -6.21
C LEU A 963 30.61 2.20 -5.07
N ASP A 964 30.09 1.29 -4.26
CA ASP A 964 30.85 0.62 -3.19
C ASP A 964 32.07 -0.18 -3.71
N THR A 965 31.89 -0.90 -4.81
CA THR A 965 33.00 -1.56 -5.52
C THR A 965 33.96 -0.56 -6.15
N ALA A 966 33.47 0.56 -6.68
CA ALA A 966 34.31 1.58 -7.32
C ALA A 966 35.28 2.21 -6.31
N LEU A 967 34.83 2.53 -5.10
CA LEU A 967 35.66 3.00 -3.98
C LEU A 967 36.81 2.01 -3.69
N ARG A 968 36.48 0.74 -3.46
CA ARG A 968 37.46 -0.32 -3.17
C ARG A 968 38.42 -0.59 -4.33
N PHE A 969 37.89 -0.58 -5.54
CA PHE A 969 38.68 -0.77 -6.76
C PHE A 969 39.67 0.39 -6.97
N TYR A 970 39.26 1.63 -6.68
CA TYR A 970 40.12 2.80 -6.77
C TYR A 970 41.31 2.71 -5.81
N VAL A 971 41.10 2.33 -4.55
CA VAL A 971 42.19 2.16 -3.58
C VAL A 971 43.16 1.06 -4.01
N ALA A 972 42.63 -0.09 -4.47
CA ALA A 972 43.48 -1.16 -5.01
C ALA A 972 44.25 -0.72 -6.28
N ALA A 973 43.65 0.14 -7.12
CA ALA A 973 44.29 0.70 -8.30
C ALA A 973 45.39 1.71 -7.94
N TYR A 974 45.14 2.58 -6.95
CA TYR A 974 46.11 3.55 -6.43
C TYR A 974 47.36 2.84 -5.88
N ALA A 975 47.18 1.78 -5.09
CA ALA A 975 48.30 0.96 -4.60
C ALA A 975 49.18 0.39 -5.71
N ARG A 976 48.59 0.19 -6.91
CA ARG A 976 49.25 -0.38 -8.09
C ARG A 976 49.56 0.65 -9.17
N GLN A 977 49.43 1.95 -8.89
CA GLN A 977 49.55 3.00 -9.92
C GLN A 977 50.87 3.00 -10.68
N ARG A 978 51.97 2.52 -10.07
CA ARG A 978 53.28 2.38 -10.75
C ARG A 978 53.33 1.23 -11.76
N GLU A 979 52.56 0.18 -11.50
CA GLU A 979 52.53 -1.05 -12.32
C GLU A 979 51.40 -1.00 -13.37
N GLU A 980 50.35 -0.24 -13.09
CA GLU A 980 49.09 -0.20 -13.85
C GLU A 980 48.67 1.25 -14.16
N CYS A 981 49.64 2.13 -14.48
CA CYS A 981 49.44 3.58 -14.61
C CYS A 981 48.24 3.97 -15.47
N LYS A 982 48.12 3.41 -16.68
CA LYS A 982 47.00 3.67 -17.60
C LYS A 982 45.65 3.26 -17.01
N LEU A 983 45.60 2.15 -16.26
CA LEU A 983 44.36 1.66 -15.67
C LEU A 983 43.99 2.48 -14.42
N PHE A 984 44.98 2.92 -13.66
CA PHE A 984 44.78 3.86 -12.55
C PHE A 984 44.25 5.21 -13.05
N GLU A 985 44.82 5.78 -14.12
CA GLU A 985 44.35 7.03 -14.74
C GLU A 985 42.87 6.91 -15.17
N VAL A 986 42.53 5.84 -15.89
CA VAL A 986 41.14 5.60 -16.34
C VAL A 986 40.20 5.37 -15.17
N THR A 987 40.64 4.66 -14.12
CA THR A 987 39.83 4.45 -12.90
C THR A 987 39.63 5.77 -12.15
N THR A 988 40.65 6.62 -12.09
CA THR A 988 40.57 7.96 -11.50
C THR A 988 39.58 8.83 -12.25
N GLN A 989 39.62 8.80 -13.58
CA GLN A 989 38.68 9.53 -14.42
C GLN A 989 37.24 9.04 -14.22
N TYR A 990 37.05 7.72 -14.17
CA TYR A 990 35.75 7.12 -13.87
C TYR A 990 35.21 7.58 -12.50
N MET A 991 36.04 7.56 -11.45
CA MET A 991 35.64 8.04 -10.13
C MET A 991 35.27 9.52 -10.16
N LYS A 992 36.01 10.33 -10.93
CA LYS A 992 35.73 11.76 -11.12
C LYS A 992 34.36 12.02 -11.74
N GLU A 993 34.06 11.33 -12.82
CA GLU A 993 32.77 11.44 -13.50
C GLU A 993 31.61 11.03 -12.57
N GLN A 994 31.76 9.92 -11.86
CA GLN A 994 30.70 9.42 -10.97
C GLN A 994 30.46 10.32 -9.76
N TYR A 995 31.50 10.84 -9.10
CA TYR A 995 31.26 11.76 -7.97
C TYR A 995 30.70 13.10 -8.44
N VAL A 996 31.09 13.63 -9.60
CA VAL A 996 30.51 14.87 -10.15
C VAL A 996 29.02 14.67 -10.42
N GLU A 997 28.67 13.57 -11.07
CA GLU A 997 27.28 13.22 -11.38
C GLU A 997 26.40 13.05 -10.14
N ILE A 998 26.93 12.45 -9.05
CA ILE A 998 26.21 12.33 -7.78
C ILE A 998 26.13 13.70 -7.05
N GLY A 999 27.20 14.48 -7.10
CA GLY A 999 27.28 15.81 -6.49
C GLY A 999 26.32 16.82 -7.11
N GLU A 1000 26.07 16.76 -8.42
CA GLU A 1000 25.05 17.58 -9.09
C GLU A 1000 23.63 17.25 -8.61
N LYS A 1001 23.39 16.04 -8.07
CA LYS A 1001 22.09 15.57 -7.54
C LYS A 1001 21.90 15.87 -6.03
N LYS A 1002 22.81 16.64 -5.40
CA LYS A 1002 22.93 16.83 -3.92
C LYS A 1002 21.65 17.21 -3.17
N TRP A 1003 20.75 17.99 -3.76
CA TRP A 1003 19.53 18.46 -3.08
C TRP A 1003 18.39 17.44 -3.03
N GLU A 1004 18.33 16.52 -4.00
CA GLU A 1004 17.39 15.39 -3.99
C GLU A 1004 17.85 14.34 -2.98
N LEU A 1005 19.17 14.17 -2.83
CA LEU A 1005 19.73 13.13 -1.96
C LEU A 1005 19.51 13.37 -0.45
N LEU A 1006 19.35 14.62 -0.04
CA LEU A 1006 19.12 15.00 1.35
C LEU A 1006 17.67 14.81 1.81
N ARG A 1007 16.73 14.51 0.90
CA ARG A 1007 15.29 14.44 1.20
C ARG A 1007 14.74 13.02 1.41
N THR A 1008 15.51 11.98 1.12
CA THR A 1008 15.08 10.59 1.25
C THR A 1008 16.13 9.75 2.01
N GLU A 1009 15.68 8.79 2.82
CA GLU A 1009 16.57 7.87 3.55
C GLU A 1009 17.42 7.04 2.60
N ASP A 1010 16.84 6.58 1.48
CA ASP A 1010 17.51 5.77 0.45
C ASP A 1010 18.66 6.51 -0.26
N ALA A 1011 18.70 7.84 -0.12
CA ALA A 1011 19.70 8.69 -0.74
C ALA A 1011 20.80 9.20 0.21
N HIS A 1012 20.62 9.08 1.53
CA HIS A 1012 21.68 9.36 2.50
C HIS A 1012 22.91 8.50 2.23
N GLY A 1013 22.73 7.20 1.98
CA GLY A 1013 23.85 6.29 1.67
C GLY A 1013 24.56 6.57 0.34
N LYS A 1014 23.91 7.27 -0.61
CA LYS A 1014 24.57 7.72 -1.85
C LYS A 1014 25.35 9.02 -1.64
N TYR A 1015 24.85 9.91 -0.78
CA TYR A 1015 25.54 11.14 -0.41
C TYR A 1015 26.81 10.86 0.39
N GLU A 1016 26.76 9.91 1.34
CA GLU A 1016 27.93 9.46 2.09
C GLU A 1016 29.02 8.91 1.15
N LYS A 1017 28.62 8.07 0.19
CA LYS A 1017 29.54 7.57 -0.86
C LYS A 1017 30.13 8.67 -1.71
N TYR A 1018 29.37 9.73 -1.99
CA TYR A 1018 29.89 10.91 -2.69
C TYR A 1018 31.02 11.59 -1.90
N GLU A 1019 30.83 11.86 -0.61
CA GLU A 1019 31.86 12.49 0.23
C GLU A 1019 33.10 11.59 0.34
N GLN A 1020 32.90 10.27 0.45
CA GLN A 1020 33.99 9.29 0.44
C GLN A 1020 34.74 9.27 -0.90
N MET A 1021 34.04 9.24 -2.04
CA MET A 1021 34.65 9.27 -3.37
C MET A 1021 35.45 10.54 -3.59
N LYS A 1022 34.90 11.69 -3.19
CA LYS A 1022 35.56 12.98 -3.25
C LYS A 1022 36.86 12.95 -2.43
N THR A 1023 36.77 12.51 -1.18
CA THR A 1023 37.93 12.41 -0.28
C THR A 1023 39.01 11.49 -0.85
N LEU A 1024 38.65 10.30 -1.32
CA LEU A 1024 39.61 9.37 -1.92
C LEU A 1024 40.29 9.95 -3.18
N VAL A 1025 39.52 10.62 -4.06
CA VAL A 1025 40.09 11.22 -5.28
C VAL A 1025 40.98 12.43 -4.95
N GLU A 1026 40.69 13.18 -3.90
CA GLU A 1026 41.55 14.25 -3.39
C GLU A 1026 42.86 13.68 -2.81
N LEU A 1027 42.76 12.64 -1.96
CA LEU A 1027 43.92 11.93 -1.41
C LEU A 1027 44.81 11.36 -2.53
N GLY A 1028 44.22 10.75 -3.55
CA GLY A 1028 44.95 10.16 -4.66
C GLY A 1028 45.62 11.18 -5.60
N GLN A 1029 45.34 12.47 -5.44
CA GLN A 1029 46.04 13.55 -6.14
C GLN A 1029 47.30 14.04 -5.40
N ASP A 1030 47.42 13.77 -4.10
CA ASP A 1030 48.59 14.11 -3.30
C ASP A 1030 49.69 13.04 -3.44
N ASN A 1031 50.56 13.23 -4.43
CA ASN A 1031 51.54 12.23 -4.89
C ASN A 1031 52.81 12.12 -4.01
N ASN A 1032 52.85 12.76 -2.84
CA ASN A 1032 54.10 12.91 -2.10
C ASN A 1032 54.54 11.63 -1.35
N ASN A 1033 53.61 10.76 -0.93
CA ASN A 1033 53.94 9.47 -0.30
C ASN A 1033 52.82 8.42 -0.41
N ILE A 1034 52.95 7.48 -1.37
CA ILE A 1034 51.99 6.38 -1.60
C ILE A 1034 51.65 5.60 -0.33
N SER A 1035 52.64 5.32 0.52
CA SER A 1035 52.40 4.52 1.74
C SER A 1035 51.55 5.27 2.76
N THR A 1036 51.76 6.58 2.92
CA THR A 1036 50.97 7.41 3.84
C THR A 1036 49.56 7.61 3.30
N THR A 1037 49.42 7.97 2.02
CA THR A 1037 48.12 8.14 1.38
C THR A 1037 47.30 6.85 1.39
N LEU A 1038 47.93 5.68 1.23
CA LEU A 1038 47.20 4.40 1.31
C LEU A 1038 46.61 4.15 2.70
N VAL A 1039 47.33 4.50 3.77
CA VAL A 1039 46.81 4.38 5.14
C VAL A 1039 45.59 5.29 5.32
N GLU A 1040 45.64 6.52 4.81
CA GLU A 1040 44.51 7.47 4.86
C GLU A 1040 43.32 6.97 4.03
N MET A 1041 43.56 6.47 2.82
CA MET A 1041 42.52 5.88 1.96
C MET A 1041 41.86 4.64 2.60
N LEU A 1042 42.65 3.78 3.26
CA LEU A 1042 42.14 2.65 4.01
C LEU A 1042 41.33 3.10 5.23
N GLY A 1043 41.70 4.22 5.86
CA GLY A 1043 40.91 4.87 6.90
C GLY A 1043 39.51 5.27 6.41
N VAL A 1044 39.43 5.93 5.24
CA VAL A 1044 38.13 6.29 4.62
C VAL A 1044 37.31 5.04 4.29
N LEU A 1045 37.94 3.95 3.86
CA LEU A 1045 37.23 2.69 3.60
C LEU A 1045 36.80 1.95 4.88
N ALA A 1046 37.46 2.17 6.02
CA ALA A 1046 37.10 1.53 7.28
C ALA A 1046 35.87 2.18 7.95
N GLU A 1047 35.49 3.38 7.52
CA GLU A 1047 34.25 4.05 7.90
C GLU A 1047 33.03 3.47 7.14
N ILE A 1048 33.25 2.68 6.08
CA ILE A 1048 32.25 1.97 5.25
C ILE A 1048 32.01 0.56 5.77
#